data_AF-A0A821ZR71-F1
#
_entry.id   AF-A0A821ZR71-F1
#
_cell.length_a   1.000
_cell.length_b   1.000
_cell.length_c   1.000
_cell.angle_alpha   90.00
_cell.angle_beta   90.00
_cell.angle_gamma   90.00
#
_symmetry.space_group_name_H-M   'P 1'
#
loop_
_entity.id
_entity.type
_entity.pdbx_description
1 polymer ?
#
loop_
_entity_poly.entity_id
_entity_poly.type
_entity_poly.pdbx_seq_one_letter_code
_entity_poly.pdbx_strand_id
1 'polypeptide(L)'
;MTFSNSNRYEGTFVDDQQNGLGTLQYADQSTYTGSWMKDKRSGIGTMTWPDGKKYAGEWSNDKRHGHGIMTSSNGDRYEGTFADGERNGSGTLQYTNESTYTGSWMKDQRSGIGTMTWPDGKQYHGEWSNDKMSGRGIMISSNGDRYEGTFANGERNGTGTHRYPDGSIHTGSWIKDKRSGVGTMTWPDDKKYDGDWFDDKRSGRGRMTWPDGKKYDGEWFNDKRSGRGIMMSSNGDRYEGTFADGQQNGIGTLQYADRSTYIGSWIKNKRSGIGTMTWPDGKQYHGEWSNDKRSGRGIMTSSNGDRYEGTFADDKKNGTGIFQYADRSTYIGSWIKDKRSGIGTMAWPDGKNYTGEWSNDKRDGHGIMTSSNGDRYEGTFADGKRNGTGTSQYADGRTYIGSWIKDKRCGRGTMIWPDGKKYDGKWSNDKRHGHGLMISSNNDRYEGTFVDDKRSGTGTRQYADGSTYTGGWMEGKRSGRGNMNWPDGKKYDGEWFNDKRSGRGVLTSSDGSRYEGAFADDKRNGFGTLLYTDGSIYTGDWINGKRSGRGIMAWENDEKYDGDWSDDKRSGQGVFCWSDGDKYDGGWIAGQRCGVGRMEYADGRIYTGEFLNNTKVGRGIMTWPDGSKYEGDFVDGKRSGTGIREYADGSTYTGGWLKDKRSGRGVMIWPDGKKYDGEWSSDKRSGHGVLTSRDGDKYEGAFADDKRNGSGTRKYVNGGTYKGHWIDDKRTGRGMMTWPNGDKYDGDWLNDKRSGRGVMTSADGVRYVGDFGDDTRNGSGTQQYADGSNYTGTWKKDERSGGGVLCWLDGKKFEGCWLRDKINGRGVLTSSNGEEYEGNFVD
;
A
#
# COMPACT_ATOMS: atom_id res chain seq x y z
N MET A 1 106.36 89.52 86.28
CA MET A 1 107.56 88.74 86.63
C MET A 1 107.95 87.87 85.45
N THR A 2 109.23 87.90 85.05
CA THR A 2 109.77 86.97 84.05
C THR A 2 110.51 85.85 84.79
N PHE A 3 110.08 84.61 84.60
CA PHE A 3 110.62 83.45 85.27
C PHE A 3 111.87 82.93 84.56
N SER A 4 112.70 82.18 85.28
CA SER A 4 113.96 81.61 84.75
C SER A 4 113.76 80.71 83.53
N ASN A 5 112.55 80.19 83.31
CA ASN A 5 112.16 79.42 82.12
C ASN A 5 111.71 80.29 80.93
N SER A 6 111.98 81.59 80.97
CA SER A 6 111.57 82.60 79.96
C SER A 6 110.06 82.82 79.84
N ASN A 7 109.23 82.23 80.71
CA ASN A 7 107.81 82.57 80.79
C ASN A 7 107.66 83.95 81.44
N ARG A 8 106.75 84.77 80.94
CA ARG A 8 106.44 86.10 81.48
C ARG A 8 105.01 86.11 82.02
N TYR A 9 104.88 86.30 83.33
CA TYR A 9 103.58 86.52 83.98
C TYR A 9 103.38 87.99 84.29
N GLU A 10 102.19 88.49 83.99
CA GLU A 10 101.74 89.82 84.33
C GLU A 10 100.40 89.70 85.05
N GLY A 11 100.39 89.93 86.35
CA GLY A 11 99.23 89.71 87.20
C GLY A 11 99.61 89.76 88.68
N THR A 12 98.64 89.46 89.53
CA THR A 12 98.81 89.49 90.98
C THR A 12 99.56 88.26 91.50
N PHE A 13 100.43 88.48 92.48
CA PHE A 13 101.06 87.43 93.27
C PHE A 13 100.56 87.55 94.70
N VAL A 14 100.23 86.41 95.32
CA VAL A 14 99.96 86.31 96.74
C VAL A 14 100.87 85.22 97.27
N ASP A 15 101.68 85.56 98.29
CA ASP A 15 102.68 84.68 98.90
C ASP A 15 103.62 84.02 97.87
N ASP A 16 104.16 84.85 96.97
CA ASP A 16 105.04 84.47 95.86
C ASP A 16 104.43 83.48 94.83
N GLN A 17 103.12 83.23 94.88
CA GLN A 17 102.39 82.39 93.92
C GLN A 17 101.44 83.22 93.05
N GLN A 18 101.32 82.85 91.77
CA GLN A 18 100.39 83.47 90.83
C GLN A 18 98.95 83.26 91.33
N ASN A 19 98.22 84.35 91.52
CA ASN A 19 96.88 84.31 92.09
C ASN A 19 96.04 85.49 91.57
N GLY A 20 94.72 85.36 91.50
CA GLY A 20 93.84 86.38 90.92
C GLY A 20 93.91 86.45 89.40
N LEU A 21 93.62 87.61 88.80
CA LEU A 21 93.65 87.76 87.34
C LEU A 21 95.07 88.04 86.85
N GLY A 22 95.48 87.33 85.81
CA GLY A 22 96.78 87.56 85.19
C GLY A 22 96.96 86.88 83.85
N THR A 23 97.94 87.37 83.12
CA THR A 23 98.35 86.86 81.82
C THR A 23 99.70 86.19 81.95
N LEU A 24 99.77 84.89 81.66
CA LEU A 24 101.01 84.16 81.47
C LEU A 24 101.27 84.00 79.97
N GLN A 25 102.32 84.65 79.49
CA GLN A 25 102.88 84.38 78.19
C GLN A 25 104.02 83.36 78.36
N TYR A 26 103.87 82.21 77.73
CA TYR A 26 104.82 81.13 77.78
C TYR A 26 105.93 81.35 76.73
N ALA A 27 107.10 80.77 76.96
CA ALA A 27 108.24 80.88 76.06
C ALA A 27 107.95 80.35 74.65
N ASP A 28 107.01 79.42 74.50
CA ASP A 28 106.53 78.90 73.21
C ASP A 28 105.55 79.86 72.50
N GLN A 29 105.34 81.07 73.02
CA GLN A 29 104.37 82.08 72.59
C GLN A 29 102.89 81.72 72.88
N SER A 30 102.60 80.57 73.52
CA SER A 30 101.28 80.33 74.08
C SER A 30 100.96 81.41 75.11
N THR A 31 99.70 81.84 75.17
CA THR A 31 99.28 82.88 76.10
C THR A 31 98.02 82.47 76.81
N TYR A 32 98.09 82.38 78.15
CA TYR A 32 96.91 82.28 79.00
C TYR A 32 96.62 83.63 79.61
N THR A 33 95.37 84.08 79.51
CA THR A 33 94.87 85.25 80.20
C THR A 33 93.62 84.87 80.96
N GLY A 34 93.63 85.00 82.27
CA GLY A 34 92.49 84.61 83.08
C GLY A 34 92.81 84.53 84.56
N SER A 35 91.94 83.86 85.28
CA SER A 35 92.10 83.65 86.71
C SER A 35 93.15 82.57 87.02
N TRP A 36 93.90 82.81 88.08
CA TRP A 36 94.95 81.97 88.65
C TRP A 36 94.65 81.76 90.12
N MET A 37 94.96 80.58 90.64
CA MET A 37 94.89 80.28 92.05
C MET A 37 96.04 79.34 92.41
N LYS A 38 96.97 79.84 93.24
CA LYS A 38 98.15 79.09 93.71
C LYS A 38 98.94 78.46 92.56
N ASP A 39 99.42 79.30 91.64
CA ASP A 39 100.20 78.93 90.45
C ASP A 39 99.48 78.08 89.40
N LYS A 40 98.19 77.76 89.59
CA LYS A 40 97.40 76.99 88.63
C LYS A 40 96.31 77.84 88.00
N ARG A 41 96.06 77.62 86.71
CA ARG A 41 94.92 78.23 86.01
C ARG A 41 93.62 77.70 86.63
N SER A 42 92.78 78.61 87.07
CA SER A 42 91.55 78.29 87.81
C SER A 42 90.54 79.40 87.61
N GLY A 43 89.25 79.09 87.47
CA GLY A 43 88.21 80.07 87.14
C GLY A 43 88.13 80.36 85.64
N ILE A 44 87.66 81.54 85.23
CA ILE A 44 87.49 81.87 83.81
C ILE A 44 88.81 82.31 83.20
N GLY A 45 89.14 81.76 82.04
CA GLY A 45 90.36 82.12 81.34
C GLY A 45 90.37 81.71 79.87
N THR A 46 91.18 82.42 79.10
CA THR A 46 91.42 82.15 77.70
C THR A 46 92.86 81.72 77.51
N MET A 47 93.07 80.52 76.99
CA MET A 47 94.35 80.05 76.49
C MET A 47 94.35 80.12 74.97
N THR A 48 95.37 80.76 74.41
CA THR A 48 95.62 80.76 72.96
C THR A 48 96.98 80.14 72.73
N TRP A 49 97.05 79.18 71.82
CA TRP A 49 98.28 78.50 71.42
C TRP A 49 98.77 79.06 70.07
N PRO A 50 100.08 78.97 69.77
CA PRO A 50 100.66 79.53 68.54
C PRO A 50 100.11 78.91 67.26
N ASP A 51 99.62 77.67 67.34
CA ASP A 51 99.01 76.93 66.23
C ASP A 51 97.58 77.38 65.90
N GLY A 52 97.11 78.48 66.50
CA GLY A 52 95.77 79.02 66.31
C GLY A 52 94.71 78.32 67.16
N LYS A 53 95.05 77.23 67.87
CA LYS A 53 94.14 76.62 68.84
C LYS A 53 93.83 77.63 69.93
N LYS A 54 92.59 77.64 70.40
CA LYS A 54 92.13 78.56 71.44
C LYS A 54 91.09 77.89 72.32
N TYR A 55 91.21 78.04 73.62
CA TYR A 55 90.18 77.68 74.58
C TYR A 55 89.81 78.90 75.39
N ALA A 56 88.54 79.26 75.41
CA ALA A 56 87.98 80.28 76.28
C ALA A 56 86.89 79.65 77.14
N GLY A 57 87.08 79.62 78.45
CA GLY A 57 86.10 78.98 79.33
C GLY A 57 86.62 78.83 80.75
N GLU A 58 85.95 77.97 81.50
CA GLU A 58 86.35 77.63 82.85
C GLU A 58 87.60 76.73 82.87
N TRP A 59 88.43 76.95 83.87
CA TRP A 59 89.63 76.19 84.19
C TRP A 59 89.54 75.75 85.65
N SER A 60 90.04 74.56 85.93
CA SER A 60 90.19 74.06 87.30
C SER A 60 91.50 73.28 87.37
N ASN A 61 92.42 73.74 88.23
CA ASN A 61 93.72 73.11 88.44
C ASN A 61 94.47 72.82 87.13
N ASP A 62 94.62 73.84 86.27
CA ASP A 62 95.26 73.78 84.94
C ASP A 62 94.58 72.93 83.88
N LYS A 63 93.44 72.31 84.19
CA LYS A 63 92.63 71.58 83.22
C LYS A 63 91.42 72.39 82.79
N ARG A 64 91.04 72.24 81.52
CA ARG A 64 89.77 72.76 81.01
C ARG A 64 88.64 72.09 81.80
N HIS A 65 87.75 72.90 82.33
CA HIS A 65 86.65 72.43 83.16
C HIS A 65 85.39 73.26 82.88
N GLY A 66 84.24 72.88 83.42
CA GLY A 66 83.01 73.67 83.31
C GLY A 66 82.61 73.94 81.86
N HIS A 67 81.99 75.09 81.58
CA HIS A 67 81.62 75.46 80.22
C HIS A 67 82.77 76.18 79.50
N GLY A 68 83.00 75.85 78.24
CA GLY A 68 84.03 76.50 77.44
C GLY A 68 83.85 76.33 75.94
N ILE A 69 84.54 77.19 75.21
CA ILE A 69 84.63 77.19 73.76
C ILE A 69 86.07 76.83 73.39
N MET A 70 86.23 75.70 72.72
CA MET A 70 87.49 75.27 72.12
C MET A 70 87.42 75.45 70.60
N THR A 71 88.30 76.27 70.05
CA THR A 71 88.63 76.28 68.63
C THR A 71 89.91 75.47 68.45
N SER A 72 89.84 74.37 67.71
CA SER A 72 90.99 73.55 67.33
C SER A 72 91.84 74.26 66.27
N SER A 73 93.10 73.85 66.11
CA SER A 73 94.03 74.42 65.12
C SER A 73 93.57 74.25 63.67
N ASN A 74 92.73 73.24 63.39
CA ASN A 74 92.10 73.03 62.09
C ASN A 74 90.87 73.92 61.86
N GLY A 75 90.44 74.72 62.84
CA GLY A 75 89.26 75.58 62.78
C GLY A 75 87.98 74.97 63.34
N ASP A 76 87.98 73.69 63.74
CA ASP A 76 86.80 73.07 64.35
C ASP A 76 86.47 73.77 65.67
N ARG A 77 85.20 74.06 65.91
CA ARG A 77 84.74 74.80 67.08
C ARG A 77 83.82 73.92 67.93
N TYR A 78 84.31 73.54 69.11
CA TYR A 78 83.50 72.94 70.16
C TYR A 78 83.05 74.02 71.15
N GLU A 79 81.78 74.01 71.51
CA GLU A 79 81.21 74.81 72.58
C GLU A 79 80.40 73.89 73.48
N GLY A 80 80.77 73.80 74.75
CA GLY A 80 80.09 72.94 75.69
C GLY A 80 80.90 72.66 76.93
N THR A 81 80.53 71.61 77.65
CA THR A 81 81.15 71.28 78.93
C THR A 81 82.43 70.47 78.77
N PHE A 82 83.39 70.73 79.65
CA PHE A 82 84.64 70.02 79.80
C PHE A 82 84.76 69.49 81.23
N ALA A 83 85.31 68.28 81.37
CA ALA A 83 85.71 67.74 82.66
C ALA A 83 87.11 67.12 82.52
N ASP A 84 87.99 67.40 83.48
CA ASP A 84 89.37 66.92 83.47
C ASP A 84 90.17 67.19 82.17
N GLY A 85 89.82 68.26 81.46
CA GLY A 85 90.49 68.62 80.21
C GLY A 85 89.84 68.06 78.95
N GLU A 86 88.93 67.10 79.06
CA GLU A 86 88.26 66.41 77.95
C GLU A 86 86.83 66.94 77.77
N ARG A 87 86.29 66.87 76.56
CA ARG A 87 84.87 67.17 76.32
C ARG A 87 84.03 66.13 77.04
N ASN A 88 83.16 66.59 77.93
CA ASN A 88 82.37 65.72 78.79
C ASN A 88 81.09 66.45 79.22
N GLY A 89 79.94 65.80 79.16
CA GLY A 89 78.62 66.41 79.37
C GLY A 89 77.93 66.75 78.05
N SER A 90 77.45 67.98 77.86
CA SER A 90 76.75 68.39 76.64
C SER A 90 77.54 69.44 75.86
N GLY A 91 77.54 69.33 74.54
CA GLY A 91 78.20 70.33 73.71
C GLY A 91 77.92 70.21 72.22
N THR A 92 78.20 71.30 71.53
CA THR A 92 78.09 71.45 70.08
C THR A 92 79.48 71.52 69.48
N LEU A 93 79.80 70.58 68.61
CA LEU A 93 80.99 70.60 67.75
C LEU A 93 80.57 70.97 66.33
N GLN A 94 81.00 72.15 65.89
CA GLN A 94 80.93 72.57 64.50
C GLN A 94 82.27 72.24 63.83
N TYR A 95 82.22 71.37 62.84
CA TYR A 95 83.37 70.99 62.05
C TYR A 95 83.58 72.01 60.92
N THR A 96 84.83 72.16 60.49
CA THR A 96 85.21 73.01 59.35
C THR A 96 84.58 72.61 58.03
N ASN A 97 84.17 71.35 57.87
CA ASN A 97 83.42 70.89 56.72
C ASN A 97 81.91 71.22 56.82
N GLU A 98 81.50 72.13 57.70
CA GLU A 98 80.11 72.53 57.99
C GLU A 98 79.24 71.45 58.68
N SER A 99 79.77 70.25 58.92
CA SER A 99 79.06 69.26 59.74
C SER A 99 78.92 69.79 61.16
N THR A 100 77.83 69.46 61.83
CA THR A 100 77.58 69.88 63.21
C THR A 100 77.07 68.71 64.04
N TYR A 101 77.75 68.42 65.15
CA TYR A 101 77.24 67.53 66.18
C TYR A 101 76.79 68.34 67.40
N THR A 102 75.56 68.17 67.84
CA THR A 102 75.06 68.70 69.11
C THR A 102 74.56 67.55 69.96
N GLY A 103 75.18 67.29 71.11
CA GLY A 103 74.79 66.14 71.91
C GLY A 103 75.67 65.91 73.13
N SER A 104 75.58 64.69 73.64
CA SER A 104 76.34 64.28 74.81
C SER A 104 77.75 63.83 74.42
N TRP A 105 78.70 64.16 75.27
CA TRP A 105 80.12 63.86 75.13
C TRP A 105 80.57 63.13 76.39
N MET A 106 81.40 62.12 76.20
CA MET A 106 82.06 61.43 77.30
C MET A 106 83.48 61.12 76.86
N LYS A 107 84.46 61.65 77.59
CA LYS A 107 85.89 61.45 77.32
C LYS A 107 86.26 61.71 75.86
N ASP A 108 85.90 62.90 75.37
CA ASP A 108 86.14 63.36 74.00
C ASP A 108 85.43 62.59 72.87
N GLN A 109 84.62 61.58 73.18
CA GLN A 109 83.82 60.83 72.22
C GLN A 109 82.35 61.22 72.29
N ARG A 110 81.67 61.17 71.13
CA ARG A 110 80.21 61.31 71.09
C ARG A 110 79.58 60.11 71.78
N SER A 111 78.70 60.39 72.73
CA SER A 111 78.06 59.41 73.58
C SER A 111 76.63 59.84 73.89
N GLY A 112 75.80 58.96 74.46
CA GLY A 112 74.44 59.29 74.84
C GLY A 112 73.59 59.82 73.68
N ILE A 113 72.70 60.77 73.93
CA ILE A 113 71.83 61.33 72.90
C ILE A 113 72.52 62.50 72.20
N GLY A 114 72.46 62.50 70.86
CA GLY A 114 72.99 63.60 70.06
C GLY A 114 72.46 63.64 68.64
N THR A 115 72.57 64.82 68.03
CA THR A 115 72.19 65.11 66.67
C THR A 115 73.44 65.42 65.85
N MET A 116 73.71 64.64 64.80
CA MET A 116 74.69 64.97 63.78
C MET A 116 73.96 65.46 62.53
N THR A 117 74.38 66.62 62.01
CA THR A 117 73.96 67.15 60.72
C THR A 117 75.18 67.22 59.82
N TRP A 118 75.06 66.66 58.62
CA TRP A 118 76.09 66.71 57.59
C TRP A 118 75.73 67.77 56.53
N PRO A 119 76.70 68.24 55.71
CA PRO A 119 76.51 69.36 54.79
C PRO A 119 75.54 69.05 53.65
N ASP A 120 75.41 67.77 53.31
CA ASP A 120 74.47 67.28 52.29
C ASP A 120 73.01 67.23 52.78
N GLY A 121 72.75 67.71 54.00
CA GLY A 121 71.43 67.68 54.63
C GLY A 121 71.10 66.33 55.28
N LYS A 122 72.00 65.33 55.21
CA LYS A 122 71.85 64.11 56.02
C LYS A 122 71.85 64.48 57.50
N GLN A 123 71.01 63.82 58.28
CA GLN A 123 70.89 64.02 59.71
C GLN A 123 70.74 62.68 60.43
N TYR A 124 71.32 62.58 61.62
CA TYR A 124 71.07 61.50 62.57
C TYR A 124 70.78 62.09 63.93
N HIS A 125 69.64 61.77 64.49
CA HIS A 125 69.25 62.10 65.85
C HIS A 125 69.02 60.81 66.63
N GLY A 126 69.82 60.53 67.65
CA GLY A 126 69.66 59.30 68.42
C GLY A 126 70.80 59.03 69.38
N GLU A 127 70.88 57.78 69.80
CA GLU A 127 71.93 57.28 70.67
C GLU A 127 73.27 57.16 69.92
N TRP A 128 74.34 57.54 70.61
CA TRP A 128 75.74 57.45 70.18
C TRP A 128 76.51 56.66 71.23
N SER A 129 77.43 55.82 70.77
CA SER A 129 78.36 55.10 71.63
C SER A 129 79.69 54.96 70.90
N ASN A 130 80.76 55.42 71.54
CA ASN A 130 82.13 55.41 70.99
C ASN A 130 82.17 55.97 69.56
N ASP A 131 81.59 57.17 69.35
CA ASP A 131 81.53 57.87 68.06
C ASP A 131 80.70 57.19 66.94
N LYS A 132 79.98 56.11 67.24
CA LYS A 132 79.11 55.41 66.30
C LYS A 132 77.64 55.57 66.67
N MET A 133 76.80 55.64 65.64
CA MET A 133 75.35 55.53 65.81
C MET A 133 75.05 54.15 66.41
N SER A 134 74.32 54.13 67.51
CA SER A 134 73.99 52.93 68.28
C SER A 134 72.61 53.08 68.89
N GLY A 135 72.01 52.03 69.42
CA GLY A 135 70.74 52.14 70.14
C GLY A 135 69.62 52.65 69.22
N ARG A 136 68.65 53.40 69.75
CA ARG A 136 67.56 53.96 68.94
C ARG A 136 67.94 55.30 68.33
N GLY A 137 67.57 55.49 67.07
CA GLY A 137 67.79 56.75 66.36
C GLY A 137 66.90 56.93 65.15
N ILE A 138 66.88 58.18 64.68
CA ILE A 138 66.23 58.64 63.47
C ILE A 138 67.33 59.13 62.53
N MET A 139 67.45 58.51 61.36
CA MET A 139 68.34 58.93 60.29
C MET A 139 67.52 59.46 59.13
N ILE A 140 67.79 60.70 58.73
CA ILE A 140 67.28 61.31 57.51
C ILE A 140 68.47 61.37 56.54
N SER A 141 68.39 60.67 55.42
CA SER A 141 69.42 60.71 54.38
C SER A 141 69.25 61.97 53.51
N SER A 142 70.30 62.34 52.77
CA SER A 142 70.30 63.49 51.88
C SER A 142 69.30 63.41 50.72
N ASN A 143 68.82 62.21 50.37
CA ASN A 143 67.76 61.99 49.39
C ASN A 143 66.34 62.04 49.98
N GLY A 144 66.19 62.35 51.27
CA GLY A 144 64.90 62.37 51.97
C GLY A 144 64.47 61.02 52.56
N ASP A 145 65.26 59.94 52.42
CA ASP A 145 64.98 58.67 53.11
C ASP A 145 64.96 58.90 54.63
N ARG A 146 63.93 58.38 55.31
CA ARG A 146 63.83 58.47 56.77
C ARG A 146 63.79 57.08 57.37
N TYR A 147 64.83 56.71 58.10
CA TYR A 147 64.84 55.52 58.95
C TYR A 147 64.63 55.89 60.41
N GLU A 148 63.77 55.17 61.11
CA GLU A 148 63.58 55.27 62.55
C GLU A 148 63.63 53.88 63.15
N GLY A 149 64.66 53.59 63.94
CA GLY A 149 64.87 52.25 64.46
C GLY A 149 66.19 52.09 65.19
N THR A 150 66.60 50.84 65.35
CA THR A 150 67.85 50.52 66.04
C THR A 150 69.06 50.52 65.10
N PHE A 151 70.17 50.99 65.65
CA PHE A 151 71.49 51.01 65.03
C PHE A 151 72.47 50.23 65.88
N ALA A 152 73.39 49.53 65.23
CA ALA A 152 74.56 48.95 65.88
C ALA A 152 75.79 49.19 65.03
N ASN A 153 76.85 49.69 65.64
CA ASN A 153 78.13 49.98 64.97
C ASN A 153 78.02 50.91 63.75
N GLY A 154 77.04 51.82 63.72
CA GLY A 154 76.84 52.74 62.59
C GLY A 154 75.91 52.22 61.49
N GLU A 155 75.43 50.98 61.56
CA GLU A 155 74.55 50.37 60.55
C GLU A 155 73.15 50.14 61.14
N ARG A 156 72.11 50.13 60.30
CA ARG A 156 70.77 49.72 60.71
C ARG A 156 70.79 48.24 61.09
N ASN A 157 70.46 47.95 62.33
CA ASN A 157 70.54 46.60 62.88
C ASN A 157 69.53 46.43 64.02
N GLY A 158 68.70 45.39 63.94
CA GLY A 158 67.55 45.17 64.81
C GLY A 158 66.24 45.57 64.12
N THR A 159 65.36 46.32 64.76
CA THR A 159 64.04 46.66 64.22
C THR A 159 63.93 48.14 63.87
N GLY A 160 63.28 48.44 62.75
CA GLY A 160 63.08 49.83 62.34
C GLY A 160 62.07 50.02 61.21
N THR A 161 61.63 51.27 61.09
CA THR A 161 60.74 51.76 60.04
C THR A 161 61.54 52.64 59.08
N HIS A 162 61.60 52.24 57.80
CA HIS A 162 62.16 53.02 56.72
C HIS A 162 61.04 53.59 55.85
N ARG A 163 61.01 54.92 55.71
CA ARG A 163 60.13 55.64 54.79
C ARG A 163 61.00 56.13 53.64
N TYR A 164 60.74 55.60 52.45
CA TYR A 164 61.43 55.95 51.22
C TYR A 164 60.79 57.19 50.59
N PRO A 165 61.48 57.90 49.69
CA PRO A 165 61.02 59.18 49.15
C PRO A 165 59.91 58.96 48.09
N ASP A 166 59.83 57.74 47.54
CA ASP A 166 58.73 57.32 46.67
C ASP A 166 57.41 57.12 47.42
N GLY A 167 57.43 57.18 48.76
CA GLY A 167 56.27 56.95 49.63
C GLY A 167 56.16 55.51 50.14
N SER A 168 57.04 54.60 49.72
CA SER A 168 57.07 53.25 50.24
C SER A 168 57.56 53.21 51.69
N ILE A 169 57.05 52.25 52.46
CA ILE A 169 57.33 52.13 53.89
C ILE A 169 57.68 50.67 54.19
N HIS A 170 58.88 50.43 54.70
CA HIS A 170 59.25 49.15 55.29
C HIS A 170 59.27 49.26 56.81
N THR A 171 58.61 48.35 57.51
CA THR A 171 58.72 48.20 58.97
C THR A 171 59.11 46.76 59.26
N GLY A 172 60.28 46.54 59.84
CA GLY A 172 60.76 45.18 60.02
C GLY A 172 62.15 45.08 60.59
N SER A 173 62.71 43.89 60.43
CA SER A 173 64.04 43.54 60.91
C SER A 173 65.12 43.88 59.87
N TRP A 174 66.26 44.35 60.37
CA TRP A 174 67.39 44.85 59.61
C TRP A 174 68.66 44.19 60.14
N ILE A 175 69.52 43.73 59.24
CA ILE A 175 70.84 43.21 59.57
C ILE A 175 71.81 43.87 58.60
N LYS A 176 72.77 44.65 59.13
CA LYS A 176 73.80 45.35 58.34
C LYS A 176 73.20 46.10 57.15
N ASP A 177 72.27 47.01 57.44
CA ASP A 177 71.56 47.85 56.47
C ASP A 177 70.64 47.15 55.47
N LYS A 178 70.49 45.82 55.53
CA LYS A 178 69.64 45.04 54.63
C LYS A 178 68.40 44.53 55.35
N ARG A 179 67.24 44.60 54.70
CA ARG A 179 65.99 44.02 55.22
C ARG A 179 66.16 42.51 55.34
N SER A 180 66.01 42.00 56.55
CA SER A 180 66.29 40.61 56.90
C SER A 180 65.41 40.17 58.05
N GLY A 181 64.82 38.98 57.98
CA GLY A 181 63.83 38.50 58.96
C GLY A 181 62.42 39.01 58.65
N VAL A 182 61.57 39.08 59.67
CA VAL A 182 60.16 39.46 59.48
C VAL A 182 60.04 40.97 59.25
N GLY A 183 59.25 41.35 58.24
CA GLY A 183 58.97 42.75 57.95
C GLY A 183 57.78 42.95 57.01
N THR A 184 57.13 44.10 57.20
CA THR A 184 56.06 44.60 56.34
C THR A 184 56.61 45.66 55.39
N MET A 185 56.35 45.53 54.09
CA MET A 185 56.57 46.56 53.08
C MET A 185 55.23 47.02 52.52
N THR A 186 54.99 48.32 52.53
CA THR A 186 53.82 48.95 51.88
C THR A 186 54.34 49.87 50.78
N TRP A 187 53.77 49.76 49.59
CA TRP A 187 54.13 50.59 48.44
C TRP A 187 53.10 51.73 48.25
N PRO A 188 53.44 52.79 47.50
CA PRO A 188 52.55 53.94 47.30
C PRO A 188 51.24 53.60 46.59
N ASP A 189 51.22 52.48 45.88
CA ASP A 189 50.07 51.97 45.16
C ASP A 189 49.21 51.03 46.02
N ASP A 190 49.29 51.10 47.36
CA ASP A 190 48.59 50.23 48.32
C ASP A 190 48.91 48.73 48.22
N LYS A 191 49.90 48.32 47.40
CA LYS A 191 50.45 46.96 47.53
C LYS A 191 51.08 46.82 48.91
N LYS A 192 50.97 45.62 49.48
CA LYS A 192 51.59 45.30 50.76
C LYS A 192 52.15 43.89 50.77
N TYR A 193 53.34 43.73 51.31
CA TYR A 193 53.97 42.45 51.62
C TYR A 193 54.19 42.36 53.12
N ASP A 194 53.78 41.26 53.72
CA ASP A 194 53.99 40.96 55.13
C ASP A 194 54.61 39.56 55.23
N GLY A 195 55.88 39.48 55.62
CA GLY A 195 56.56 38.20 55.68
C GLY A 195 58.06 38.29 55.85
N ASP A 196 58.70 37.19 55.51
CA ASP A 196 60.14 37.00 55.64
C ASP A 196 60.90 37.73 54.52
N TRP A 197 62.01 38.36 54.92
CA TRP A 197 62.98 39.02 54.06
C TRP A 197 64.34 38.36 54.26
N PHE A 198 65.11 38.26 53.19
CA PHE A 198 66.51 37.88 53.26
C PHE A 198 67.27 38.68 52.22
N ASP A 199 68.28 39.43 52.67
CA ASP A 199 69.14 40.23 51.79
C ASP A 199 68.34 41.13 50.82
N ASP A 200 67.42 41.92 51.39
CA ASP A 200 66.51 42.82 50.69
C ASP A 200 65.49 42.19 49.74
N LYS A 201 65.44 40.86 49.64
CA LYS A 201 64.50 40.11 48.79
C LYS A 201 63.46 39.40 49.63
N ARG A 202 62.22 39.34 49.12
CA ARG A 202 61.18 38.50 49.71
C ARG A 202 61.59 37.04 49.58
N SER A 203 61.71 36.36 50.72
CA SER A 203 62.23 35.01 50.82
C SER A 203 61.65 34.35 52.06
N GLY A 204 61.27 33.08 52.03
CA GLY A 204 60.60 32.42 53.16
C GLY A 204 59.09 32.49 53.04
N ARG A 205 58.35 32.62 54.15
CA ARG A 205 56.88 32.74 54.09
C ARG A 205 56.46 34.20 54.07
N GLY A 206 55.47 34.52 53.24
CA GLY A 206 54.94 35.88 53.20
C GLY A 206 53.63 36.00 52.46
N ARG A 207 52.86 37.00 52.89
CA ARG A 207 51.58 37.39 52.31
C ARG A 207 51.74 38.67 51.51
N MET A 208 51.41 38.62 50.22
CA MET A 208 51.31 39.79 49.35
C MET A 208 49.83 40.11 49.10
N THR A 209 49.45 41.36 49.27
CA THR A 209 48.12 41.88 48.93
C THR A 209 48.26 42.99 47.91
N TRP A 210 47.42 42.94 46.88
CA TRP A 210 47.33 43.96 45.84
C TRP A 210 46.02 44.75 45.97
N PRO A 211 45.94 45.99 45.45
CA PRO A 211 44.79 46.88 45.59
C PRO A 211 43.52 46.35 44.92
N ASP A 212 43.69 45.57 43.85
CA ASP A 212 42.60 44.91 43.11
C ASP A 212 41.97 43.73 43.87
N GLY A 213 42.36 43.53 45.14
CA GLY A 213 41.87 42.44 45.98
C GLY A 213 42.62 41.11 45.78
N LYS A 214 43.51 41.01 44.79
CA LYS A 214 44.38 39.84 44.62
C LYS A 214 45.26 39.65 45.86
N LYS A 215 45.49 38.39 46.26
CA LYS A 215 46.35 38.04 47.40
C LYS A 215 47.18 36.79 47.09
N TYR A 216 48.36 36.72 47.67
CA TYR A 216 49.20 35.53 47.71
C TYR A 216 49.59 35.29 49.15
N ASP A 217 49.48 34.06 49.62
CA ASP A 217 49.96 33.63 50.92
C ASP A 217 50.73 32.33 50.73
N GLY A 218 52.04 32.38 50.89
CA GLY A 218 52.86 31.20 50.64
C GLY A 218 54.35 31.48 50.67
N GLU A 219 55.08 30.55 50.07
CA GLU A 219 56.53 30.60 50.01
C GLU A 219 57.04 31.54 48.91
N TRP A 220 58.13 32.24 49.22
CA TRP A 220 58.85 33.16 48.36
C TRP A 220 60.31 32.75 48.30
N PHE A 221 60.93 32.91 47.14
CA PHE A 221 62.36 32.74 46.98
C PHE A 221 62.86 33.78 45.97
N ASN A 222 63.77 34.66 46.41
CA ASN A 222 64.32 35.72 45.56
C ASN A 222 63.23 36.52 44.82
N ASP A 223 62.26 37.05 45.55
CA ASP A 223 61.13 37.85 45.04
C ASP A 223 60.13 37.13 44.14
N LYS A 224 60.30 35.83 43.91
CA LYS A 224 59.36 35.00 43.15
C LYS A 224 58.55 34.11 44.08
N ARG A 225 57.26 33.96 43.79
CA ARG A 225 56.42 32.92 44.39
C ARG A 225 57.04 31.56 44.08
N SER A 226 57.25 30.75 45.10
CA SER A 226 57.89 29.43 45.01
C SER A 226 57.22 28.48 45.99
N GLY A 227 57.48 27.17 45.88
CA GLY A 227 57.00 26.19 46.84
C GLY A 227 55.48 26.16 46.96
N ARG A 228 54.94 25.97 48.16
CA ARG A 228 53.47 25.93 48.36
C ARG A 228 52.91 27.32 48.64
N GLY A 229 51.74 27.60 48.07
CA GLY A 229 51.03 28.85 48.34
C GLY A 229 49.57 28.84 47.91
N ILE A 230 48.85 29.84 48.42
CA ILE A 230 47.46 30.15 48.10
C ILE A 230 47.45 31.49 47.36
N MET A 231 46.88 31.50 46.15
CA MET A 231 46.67 32.69 45.33
C MET A 231 45.18 32.92 45.21
N MET A 232 44.73 34.09 45.65
CA MET A 232 43.39 34.60 45.38
C MET A 232 43.51 35.65 44.28
N SER A 233 42.83 35.44 43.16
CA SER A 233 42.73 36.39 42.05
C SER A 233 41.70 37.48 42.37
N SER A 234 41.77 38.60 41.65
CA SER A 234 40.83 39.73 41.81
C SER A 234 39.38 39.38 41.43
N ASN A 235 39.18 38.36 40.60
CA ASN A 235 37.86 37.84 40.22
C ASN A 235 37.26 36.85 41.25
N GLY A 236 37.99 36.52 42.32
CA GLY A 236 37.56 35.56 43.34
C GLY A 236 38.07 34.13 43.15
N ASP A 237 38.82 33.82 42.07
CA ASP A 237 39.42 32.50 41.90
C ASP A 237 40.46 32.23 42.99
N ARG A 238 40.42 31.04 43.59
CA ARG A 238 41.35 30.60 44.64
C ARG A 238 42.15 29.39 44.16
N TYR A 239 43.44 29.60 43.89
CA TYR A 239 44.40 28.54 43.67
C TYR A 239 45.14 28.19 44.95
N GLU A 240 45.27 26.91 45.25
CA GLU A 240 46.09 26.37 46.32
C GLU A 240 46.96 25.24 45.76
N GLY A 241 48.27 25.42 45.75
CA GLY A 241 49.17 24.46 45.13
C GLY A 241 50.61 24.91 45.08
N THR A 242 51.37 24.30 44.18
CA THR A 242 52.80 24.58 44.04
C THR A 242 53.08 25.67 43.00
N PHE A 243 54.05 26.52 43.31
CA PHE A 243 54.58 27.57 42.46
C PHE A 243 56.06 27.29 42.17
N ALA A 244 56.47 27.55 40.94
CA ALA A 244 57.88 27.60 40.54
C ALA A 244 58.09 28.80 39.64
N ASP A 245 59.16 29.55 39.88
CA ASP A 245 59.49 30.78 39.14
C ASP A 245 58.33 31.79 39.04
N GLY A 246 57.53 31.90 40.09
CA GLY A 246 56.39 32.79 40.11
C GLY A 246 55.16 32.29 39.35
N GLN A 247 55.15 31.05 38.85
CA GLN A 247 54.04 30.47 38.07
C GLN A 247 53.48 29.24 38.77
N GLN A 248 52.18 28.96 38.59
CA GLN A 248 51.59 27.69 39.04
C GLN A 248 52.26 26.55 38.28
N ASN A 249 52.85 25.61 39.01
CA ASN A 249 53.63 24.51 38.44
C ASN A 249 53.65 23.34 39.43
N GLY A 250 53.31 22.14 38.98
CA GLY A 250 53.12 20.95 39.82
C GLY A 250 51.65 20.70 40.15
N ILE A 251 51.34 20.20 41.34
CA ILE A 251 49.96 19.85 41.73
C ILE A 251 49.28 21.04 42.42
N GLY A 252 48.04 21.31 42.04
CA GLY A 252 47.25 22.35 42.69
C GLY A 252 45.74 22.21 42.47
N THR A 253 45.00 22.80 43.40
CA THR A 253 43.55 22.95 43.38
C THR A 253 43.20 24.39 43.01
N LEU A 254 42.43 24.58 41.95
CA LEU A 254 41.85 25.86 41.58
C LEU A 254 40.34 25.80 41.79
N GLN A 255 39.83 26.57 42.74
CA GLN A 255 38.42 26.87 42.87
C GLN A 255 38.12 28.17 42.14
N TYR A 256 37.27 28.12 41.12
CA TYR A 256 36.84 29.29 40.37
C TYR A 256 35.74 30.04 41.13
N ALA A 257 35.55 31.32 40.79
CA ALA A 257 34.50 32.16 41.38
C ALA A 257 33.08 31.59 41.19
N ASP A 258 32.84 30.85 40.10
CA ASP A 258 31.57 30.15 39.83
C ASP A 258 31.37 28.88 40.67
N ARG A 259 32.35 28.53 41.53
CA ARG A 259 32.46 27.29 42.32
C ARG A 259 32.88 26.05 41.53
N SER A 260 33.21 26.17 40.25
CA SER A 260 33.93 25.12 39.52
C SER A 260 35.24 24.81 40.23
N THR A 261 35.70 23.57 40.22
CA THR A 261 36.93 23.16 40.89
C THR A 261 37.78 22.29 39.98
N TYR A 262 39.02 22.67 39.76
CA TYR A 262 40.04 21.84 39.11
C TYR A 262 41.05 21.35 40.14
N ILE A 263 41.31 20.05 40.18
CA ILE A 263 42.36 19.43 41.01
C ILE A 263 43.25 18.65 40.06
N GLY A 264 44.52 19.05 39.93
CA GLY A 264 45.42 18.33 39.05
C GLY A 264 46.76 19.01 38.84
N SER A 265 47.42 18.60 37.77
CA SER A 265 48.73 19.09 37.38
C SER A 265 48.65 20.42 36.62
N TRP A 266 49.69 21.22 36.80
CA TRP A 266 49.88 22.56 36.26
C TRP A 266 51.29 22.69 35.68
N ILE A 267 51.40 23.29 34.50
CA ILE A 267 52.69 23.66 33.90
C ILE A 267 52.55 25.10 33.42
N LYS A 268 53.39 25.99 33.93
CA LYS A 268 53.46 27.41 33.52
C LYS A 268 52.08 28.10 33.48
N ASN A 269 51.33 28.02 34.59
CA ASN A 269 49.98 28.56 34.75
C ASN A 269 48.86 27.90 33.92
N LYS A 270 49.14 26.79 33.21
CA LYS A 270 48.14 26.07 32.43
C LYS A 270 47.88 24.68 33.00
N ARG A 271 46.62 24.27 33.04
CA ARG A 271 46.22 22.89 33.38
C ARG A 271 46.84 21.95 32.35
N SER A 272 47.60 20.98 32.84
CA SER A 272 48.40 20.07 32.02
C SER A 272 48.59 18.75 32.75
N GLY A 273 48.70 17.61 32.04
CA GLY A 273 48.79 16.30 32.66
C GLY A 273 47.44 15.82 33.21
N ILE A 274 47.44 14.97 34.24
CA ILE A 274 46.20 14.42 34.81
C ILE A 274 45.52 15.45 35.72
N GLY A 275 44.21 15.61 35.56
CA GLY A 275 43.42 16.49 36.40
C GLY A 275 41.92 16.20 36.35
N THR A 276 41.24 16.57 37.44
CA THR A 276 39.80 16.46 37.60
C THR A 276 39.19 17.86 37.63
N MET A 277 38.28 18.15 36.72
CA MET A 277 37.44 19.35 36.74
C MET A 277 36.03 18.95 37.16
N THR A 278 35.48 19.66 38.14
CA THR A 278 34.09 19.53 38.60
C THR A 278 33.39 20.87 38.43
N TRP A 279 32.24 20.87 37.76
CA TRP A 279 31.42 22.07 37.56
C TRP A 279 30.26 22.10 38.57
N PRO A 280 29.65 23.27 38.85
CA PRO A 280 28.59 23.43 39.84
C PRO A 280 27.32 22.62 39.54
N ASP A 281 27.07 22.32 38.26
CA ASP A 281 25.93 21.51 37.80
C ASP A 281 26.13 20.00 38.04
N GLY A 282 27.26 19.59 38.60
CA GLY A 282 27.61 18.19 38.82
C GLY A 282 28.30 17.53 37.62
N LYS A 283 28.48 18.23 36.49
CA LYS A 283 29.34 17.77 35.41
C LYS A 283 30.76 17.59 35.94
N GLN A 284 31.45 16.56 35.46
CA GLN A 284 32.82 16.23 35.85
C GLN A 284 33.63 15.74 34.65
N TYR A 285 34.92 16.06 34.64
CA TYR A 285 35.90 15.52 33.72
C TYR A 285 37.12 15.07 34.51
N HIS A 286 37.52 13.81 34.35
CA HIS A 286 38.74 13.25 34.91
C HIS A 286 39.58 12.71 33.77
N GLY A 287 40.77 13.26 33.56
CA GLY A 287 41.62 12.79 32.47
C GLY A 287 42.82 13.68 32.21
N GLU A 288 43.38 13.51 31.02
CA GLU A 288 44.53 14.25 30.54
C GLU A 288 44.15 15.67 30.04
N TRP A 289 45.01 16.62 30.39
CA TRP A 289 44.93 18.03 30.00
C TRP A 289 46.21 18.42 29.28
N SER A 290 46.10 19.28 28.27
CA SER A 290 47.22 19.90 27.60
C SER A 290 46.87 21.34 27.28
N ASN A 291 47.65 22.28 27.81
CA ASN A 291 47.46 23.72 27.56
C ASN A 291 46.01 24.19 27.81
N ASP A 292 45.46 23.85 28.98
CA ASP A 292 44.09 24.17 29.40
C ASP A 292 42.95 23.47 28.63
N LYS A 293 43.26 22.58 27.70
CA LYS A 293 42.27 21.81 26.95
C LYS A 293 42.32 20.34 27.34
N ARG A 294 41.17 19.68 27.33
CA ARG A 294 41.08 18.22 27.48
C ARG A 294 41.69 17.56 26.24
N SER A 295 42.62 16.65 26.46
CA SER A 295 43.42 16.01 25.42
C SER A 295 43.86 14.64 25.91
N GLY A 296 43.96 13.62 25.05
CA GLY A 296 44.32 12.27 25.51
C GLY A 296 43.14 11.53 26.14
N ARG A 297 43.39 10.56 27.02
CA ARG A 297 42.31 9.75 27.62
C ARG A 297 41.62 10.48 28.77
N GLY A 298 40.31 10.33 28.85
CA GLY A 298 39.53 10.87 29.97
C GLY A 298 38.12 10.34 30.05
N ILE A 299 37.51 10.58 31.20
CA ILE A 299 36.13 10.28 31.53
C ILE A 299 35.40 11.60 31.74
N MET A 300 34.33 11.83 31.01
CA MET A 300 33.43 12.97 31.18
C MET A 300 32.06 12.47 31.62
N THR A 301 31.60 12.90 32.79
CA THR A 301 30.24 12.70 33.26
C THR A 301 29.49 14.03 33.14
N SER A 302 28.39 14.05 32.43
CA SER A 302 27.53 15.22 32.24
C SER A 302 26.51 15.33 33.37
N SER A 303 25.97 16.53 33.59
CA SER A 303 24.97 16.80 34.65
C SER A 303 23.66 16.04 34.48
N ASN A 304 23.33 15.59 33.26
CA ASN A 304 22.18 14.73 32.96
C ASN A 304 22.44 13.23 33.21
N GLY A 305 23.66 12.84 33.59
CA GLY A 305 24.06 11.43 33.77
C GLY A 305 24.75 10.79 32.55
N ASP A 306 24.85 11.48 31.41
CA ASP A 306 25.61 10.96 30.27
C ASP A 306 27.10 10.81 30.62
N ARG A 307 27.70 9.67 30.30
CA ARG A 307 29.10 9.35 30.59
C ARG A 307 29.85 8.98 29.32
N TYR A 308 30.91 9.71 29.01
CA TYR A 308 31.86 9.37 27.96
C TYR A 308 33.19 8.95 28.56
N GLU A 309 33.73 7.83 28.11
CA GLU A 309 35.06 7.34 28.44
C GLU A 309 35.82 7.07 27.14
N GLY A 310 36.87 7.83 26.86
CA GLY A 310 37.60 7.70 25.62
C GLY A 310 38.62 8.81 25.41
N THR A 311 39.04 8.98 24.17
CA THR A 311 40.04 9.99 23.82
C THR A 311 39.40 11.35 23.48
N PHE A 312 40.11 12.41 23.85
CA PHE A 312 39.81 13.80 23.58
C PHE A 312 40.94 14.44 22.78
N ALA A 313 40.59 15.38 21.92
CA ALA A 313 41.54 16.29 21.28
C ALA A 313 40.90 17.67 21.19
N ASP A 314 41.60 18.69 21.68
CA ASP A 314 41.11 20.07 21.73
C ASP A 314 39.69 20.20 22.30
N ASP A 315 39.46 19.62 23.49
CA ASP A 315 38.17 19.60 24.20
C ASP A 315 37.05 18.78 23.56
N LYS A 316 37.30 18.12 22.42
CA LYS A 316 36.29 17.33 21.70
C LYS A 316 36.58 15.84 21.78
N LYS A 317 35.53 15.03 21.85
CA LYS A 317 35.63 13.57 21.70
C LYS A 317 36.22 13.26 20.33
N ASN A 318 37.34 12.54 20.30
CA ASN A 318 38.09 12.25 19.08
C ASN A 318 38.90 10.97 19.27
N GLY A 319 38.83 10.02 18.33
CA GLY A 319 39.39 8.67 18.46
C GLY A 319 38.33 7.67 18.92
N THR A 320 38.68 6.70 19.77
CA THR A 320 37.73 5.68 20.23
C THR A 320 37.21 5.97 21.63
N GLY A 321 35.96 5.60 21.89
CA GLY A 321 35.37 5.78 23.21
C GLY A 321 34.02 5.09 23.38
N ILE A 322 33.65 4.94 24.64
CA ILE A 322 32.38 4.42 25.13
C ILE A 322 31.55 5.61 25.61
N PHE A 323 30.35 5.78 25.07
CA PHE A 323 29.40 6.77 25.52
C PHE A 323 28.16 6.06 26.05
N GLN A 324 27.93 6.16 27.35
CA GLN A 324 26.72 5.70 28.01
C GLN A 324 25.80 6.89 28.19
N TYR A 325 24.62 6.83 27.59
CA TYR A 325 23.58 7.83 27.72
C TYR A 325 22.81 7.64 29.04
N ALA A 326 22.17 8.70 29.53
CA ALA A 326 21.37 8.68 30.75
C ALA A 326 20.20 7.66 30.69
N ASP A 327 19.68 7.37 29.50
CA ASP A 327 18.66 6.34 29.26
C ASP A 327 19.20 4.90 29.30
N ARG A 328 20.51 4.73 29.56
CA ARG A 328 21.30 3.48 29.50
C ARG A 328 21.61 2.98 28.09
N SER A 329 21.27 3.72 27.03
CA SER A 329 21.79 3.45 25.70
C SER A 329 23.32 3.57 25.72
N THR A 330 24.01 2.77 24.91
CA THR A 330 25.48 2.75 24.88
C THR A 330 25.99 2.78 23.44
N TYR A 331 26.90 3.70 23.15
CA TYR A 331 27.69 3.72 21.92
C TYR A 331 29.14 3.34 22.22
N ILE A 332 29.69 2.39 21.49
CA ILE A 332 31.09 1.99 21.55
C ILE A 332 31.65 2.14 20.14
N GLY A 333 32.57 3.06 19.92
CA GLY A 333 33.13 3.24 18.59
C GLY A 333 33.98 4.48 18.43
N SER A 334 34.17 4.85 17.17
CA SER A 334 35.00 5.98 16.78
C SER A 334 34.23 7.31 16.79
N TRP A 335 34.96 8.39 17.07
CA TRP A 335 34.49 9.75 17.23
C TRP A 335 35.43 10.69 16.48
N ILE A 336 34.87 11.70 15.80
CA ILE A 336 35.62 12.80 15.18
C ILE A 336 34.90 14.09 15.54
N LYS A 337 35.57 14.98 16.29
CA LYS A 337 35.05 16.30 16.68
C LYS A 337 33.63 16.22 17.27
N ASP A 338 33.47 15.40 18.31
CA ASP A 338 32.21 15.12 19.03
C ASP A 338 31.14 14.32 18.30
N LYS A 339 31.35 13.98 17.02
CA LYS A 339 30.40 13.19 16.22
C LYS A 339 30.85 11.73 16.09
N ARG A 340 29.90 10.80 16.17
CA ARG A 340 30.14 9.39 15.86
C ARG A 340 30.52 9.25 14.40
N SER A 341 31.63 8.58 14.15
CA SER A 341 32.24 8.42 12.82
C SER A 341 33.03 7.11 12.77
N GLY A 342 33.16 6.48 11.60
CA GLY A 342 33.85 5.20 11.45
C GLY A 342 33.03 4.03 12.01
N ILE A 343 33.69 2.94 12.40
CA ILE A 343 33.00 1.75 12.93
C ILE A 343 32.56 1.98 14.38
N GLY A 344 31.31 1.61 14.68
CA GLY A 344 30.77 1.68 16.03
C GLY A 344 29.50 0.86 16.24
N THR A 345 29.29 0.49 17.49
CA THR A 345 28.12 -0.24 17.97
C THR A 345 27.27 0.66 18.84
N MET A 346 26.00 0.83 18.50
CA MET A 346 24.99 1.48 19.32
C MET A 346 24.01 0.42 19.83
N ALA A 347 23.87 0.30 21.15
CA ALA A 347 22.92 -0.58 21.82
C ALA A 347 21.92 0.26 22.61
N TRP A 348 20.63 -0.07 22.49
CA TRP A 348 19.54 0.59 23.21
C TRP A 348 18.96 -0.37 24.27
N PRO A 349 18.34 0.15 25.35
CA PRO A 349 17.80 -0.69 26.44
C PRO A 349 16.66 -1.62 26.02
N ASP A 350 15.97 -1.31 24.92
CA ASP A 350 14.85 -2.08 24.36
C ASP A 350 15.32 -3.30 23.52
N GLY A 351 16.62 -3.60 23.52
CA GLY A 351 17.23 -4.69 22.76
C GLY A 351 17.57 -4.32 21.31
N LYS A 352 17.13 -3.15 20.82
CA LYS A 352 17.58 -2.64 19.53
C LYS A 352 19.09 -2.47 19.56
N ASN A 353 19.76 -2.76 18.45
CA ASN A 353 21.19 -2.53 18.29
C ASN A 353 21.55 -2.23 16.84
N TYR A 354 22.68 -1.55 16.65
CA TYR A 354 23.29 -1.31 15.36
C TYR A 354 24.80 -1.44 15.49
N THR A 355 25.42 -2.25 14.64
CA THR A 355 26.87 -2.36 14.51
C THR A 355 27.24 -2.07 13.06
N GLY A 356 28.05 -1.06 12.81
CA GLY A 356 28.44 -0.72 11.44
C GLY A 356 29.15 0.62 11.31
N GLU A 357 29.16 1.14 10.10
CA GLU A 357 29.77 2.42 9.75
C GLU A 357 28.88 3.61 10.12
N TRP A 358 29.52 4.63 10.70
CA TRP A 358 28.93 5.91 11.07
C TRP A 358 29.63 7.04 10.34
N SER A 359 28.87 8.06 9.96
CA SER A 359 29.36 9.32 9.42
C SER A 359 28.53 10.45 9.97
N ASN A 360 29.16 11.39 10.67
CA ASN A 360 28.49 12.57 11.22
C ASN A 360 27.21 12.24 12.03
N ASP A 361 27.30 11.28 12.96
CA ASP A 361 26.21 10.78 13.80
C ASP A 361 25.10 9.99 13.08
N LYS A 362 25.24 9.73 11.78
CA LYS A 362 24.33 8.92 10.99
C LYS A 362 24.95 7.57 10.65
N ARG A 363 24.12 6.53 10.57
CA ARG A 363 24.51 5.23 10.00
C ARG A 363 24.73 5.41 8.51
N ASP A 364 25.92 5.13 8.02
CA ASP A 364 26.33 5.42 6.64
C ASP A 364 27.46 4.48 6.23
N GLY A 365 27.21 3.61 5.25
CA GLY A 365 28.06 2.47 4.93
C GLY A 365 27.41 1.13 5.31
N HIS A 366 28.21 0.07 5.47
CA HIS A 366 27.69 -1.26 5.78
C HIS A 366 27.41 -1.43 7.28
N GLY A 367 26.33 -2.12 7.63
CA GLY A 367 26.03 -2.43 9.03
C GLY A 367 24.93 -3.46 9.25
N ILE A 368 24.83 -3.90 10.50
CA ILE A 368 23.83 -4.82 11.00
C ILE A 368 22.96 -4.07 12.01
N MET A 369 21.65 -4.06 11.79
CA MET A 369 20.66 -3.47 12.69
C MET A 369 19.71 -4.55 13.18
N THR A 370 19.59 -4.72 14.49
CA THR A 370 18.49 -5.48 15.10
C THR A 370 17.50 -4.49 15.69
N SER A 371 16.23 -4.62 15.33
CA SER A 371 15.13 -3.80 15.84
C SER A 371 14.59 -4.38 17.15
N SER A 372 13.87 -3.59 17.94
CA SER A 372 13.30 -4.02 19.22
C SER A 372 12.24 -5.12 19.11
N ASN A 373 11.63 -5.28 17.94
CA ASN A 373 10.71 -6.38 17.63
C ASN A 373 11.44 -7.68 17.21
N GLY A 374 12.77 -7.68 17.08
CA GLY A 374 13.57 -8.80 16.61
C GLY A 374 13.92 -8.78 15.11
N ASP A 375 13.43 -7.81 14.32
CA ASP A 375 13.79 -7.69 12.91
C ASP A 375 15.27 -7.38 12.74
N ARG A 376 15.99 -8.20 11.98
CA ARG A 376 17.43 -8.05 11.70
C ARG A 376 17.65 -7.64 10.26
N TYR A 377 18.29 -6.50 10.03
CA TYR A 377 18.78 -6.06 8.73
C TYR A 377 20.30 -6.07 8.69
N GLU A 378 20.86 -6.61 7.61
CA GLU A 378 22.29 -6.57 7.31
C GLU A 378 22.47 -6.05 5.89
N GLY A 379 23.19 -4.93 5.75
CA GLY A 379 23.44 -4.33 4.45
C GLY A 379 23.85 -2.87 4.54
N THR A 380 23.69 -2.17 3.43
CA THR A 380 24.13 -0.78 3.31
C THR A 380 23.10 0.22 3.86
N PHE A 381 23.62 1.29 4.45
CA PHE A 381 22.90 2.44 4.96
C PHE A 381 23.43 3.71 4.31
N ALA A 382 22.56 4.70 4.13
CA ALA A 382 22.95 6.06 3.77
C ALA A 382 22.03 7.04 4.49
N ASP A 383 22.60 8.10 5.05
CA ASP A 383 21.85 9.11 5.83
C ASP A 383 20.97 8.51 6.94
N GLY A 384 21.44 7.43 7.58
CA GLY A 384 20.73 6.75 8.66
C GLY A 384 19.64 5.78 8.20
N LYS A 385 19.39 5.62 6.89
CA LYS A 385 18.33 4.77 6.32
C LYS A 385 18.90 3.60 5.54
N ARG A 386 18.17 2.48 5.46
CA ARG A 386 18.54 1.36 4.58
C ARG A 386 18.56 1.84 3.14
N ASN A 387 19.68 1.66 2.45
CA ASN A 387 19.89 2.12 1.09
C ASN A 387 20.94 1.24 0.41
N GLY A 388 20.76 0.84 -0.85
CA GLY A 388 21.66 -0.11 -1.54
C GLY A 388 21.17 -1.55 -1.41
N THR A 389 22.02 -2.52 -1.10
CA THR A 389 21.64 -3.94 -0.99
C THR A 389 21.71 -4.44 0.44
N GLY A 390 20.80 -5.35 0.80
CA GLY A 390 20.82 -5.98 2.11
C GLY A 390 19.77 -7.06 2.32
N THR A 391 19.96 -7.80 3.40
CA THR A 391 19.12 -8.89 3.86
C THR A 391 18.35 -8.45 5.10
N SER A 392 17.01 -8.47 5.06
CA SER A 392 16.14 -8.33 6.24
C SER A 392 15.54 -9.68 6.62
N GLN A 393 15.81 -10.15 7.82
CA GLN A 393 15.11 -11.24 8.49
C GLN A 393 14.09 -10.61 9.44
N TYR A 394 12.82 -10.91 9.25
CA TYR A 394 11.74 -10.37 10.07
C TYR A 394 11.41 -11.34 11.21
N ALA A 395 10.96 -10.80 12.34
CA ALA A 395 10.63 -11.58 13.53
C ALA A 395 9.48 -12.59 13.29
N ASP A 396 8.63 -12.35 12.30
CA ASP A 396 7.60 -13.30 11.86
C ASP A 396 8.12 -14.38 10.90
N GLY A 397 9.43 -14.50 10.73
CA GLY A 397 10.11 -15.51 9.92
C GLY A 397 10.21 -15.19 8.44
N ARG A 398 9.67 -14.05 7.96
CA ARG A 398 9.90 -13.61 6.57
C ARG A 398 11.37 -13.25 6.37
N THR A 399 11.87 -13.41 5.15
CA THR A 399 13.21 -12.98 4.75
C THR A 399 13.15 -12.23 3.42
N TYR A 400 13.72 -11.02 3.37
CA TYR A 400 13.92 -10.26 2.14
C TYR A 400 15.40 -10.11 1.84
N ILE A 401 15.81 -10.39 0.61
CA ILE A 401 17.17 -10.20 0.10
C ILE A 401 17.06 -9.35 -1.16
N GLY A 402 17.57 -8.12 -1.15
CA GLY A 402 17.46 -7.27 -2.34
C GLY A 402 17.85 -5.83 -2.12
N SER A 403 17.42 -4.98 -3.04
CA SER A 403 17.74 -3.55 -3.00
C SER A 403 16.75 -2.75 -2.16
N TRP A 404 17.25 -1.62 -1.63
CA TRP A 404 16.58 -0.71 -0.72
C TRP A 404 16.87 0.73 -1.14
N ILE A 405 15.87 1.61 -1.02
CA ILE A 405 16.04 3.06 -1.16
C ILE A 405 15.23 3.73 -0.04
N LYS A 406 15.90 4.49 0.83
CA LYS A 406 15.27 5.25 1.93
C LYS A 406 14.28 4.40 2.75
N ASP A 407 14.76 3.26 3.24
CA ASP A 407 14.03 2.26 4.04
C ASP A 407 12.96 1.44 3.30
N LYS A 408 12.72 1.68 2.01
CA LYS A 408 11.75 0.94 1.21
C LYS A 408 12.43 -0.06 0.29
N ARG A 409 11.83 -1.25 0.13
CA ARG A 409 12.26 -2.23 -0.87
C ARG A 409 12.06 -1.64 -2.27
N CYS A 410 13.11 -1.73 -3.08
CA CYS A 410 13.13 -1.20 -4.44
C CYS A 410 14.05 -2.08 -5.31
N GLY A 411 14.04 -1.91 -6.62
CA GLY A 411 14.93 -2.64 -7.52
C GLY A 411 14.63 -4.14 -7.55
N ARG A 412 15.65 -5.00 -7.64
CA ARG A 412 15.45 -6.46 -7.64
C ARG A 412 15.56 -7.01 -6.22
N GLY A 413 14.69 -7.96 -5.87
CA GLY A 413 14.74 -8.60 -4.57
C GLY A 413 13.88 -9.85 -4.46
N THR A 414 14.27 -10.71 -3.53
CA THR A 414 13.60 -11.97 -3.22
C THR A 414 12.98 -11.87 -1.83
N MET A 415 11.67 -12.13 -1.72
CA MET A 415 10.97 -12.29 -0.45
C MET A 415 10.60 -13.75 -0.26
N ILE A 416 10.86 -14.28 0.92
CA ILE A 416 10.55 -15.65 1.35
C ILE A 416 9.67 -15.54 2.60
N TRP A 417 8.56 -16.26 2.61
CA TRP A 417 7.65 -16.34 3.75
C TRP A 417 7.81 -17.70 4.47
N PRO A 418 7.45 -17.79 5.77
CA PRO A 418 7.59 -19.03 6.54
C PRO A 418 6.77 -20.21 6.00
N ASP A 419 5.66 -19.92 5.32
CA ASP A 419 4.75 -20.91 4.72
C ASP A 419 5.26 -21.46 3.37
N GLY A 420 6.51 -21.15 2.98
CA GLY A 420 7.12 -21.55 1.72
C GLY A 420 6.76 -20.66 0.53
N LYS A 421 5.83 -19.70 0.69
CA LYS A 421 5.57 -18.70 -0.35
C LYS A 421 6.86 -17.91 -0.65
N LYS A 422 7.07 -17.58 -1.92
CA LYS A 422 8.26 -16.87 -2.42
C LYS A 422 7.92 -15.90 -3.52
N TYR A 423 8.62 -14.76 -3.55
CA TYR A 423 8.63 -13.81 -4.66
C TYR A 423 10.06 -13.53 -5.04
N ASP A 424 10.42 -13.65 -6.32
CA ASP A 424 11.70 -13.21 -6.88
C ASP A 424 11.40 -12.28 -8.04
N GLY A 425 11.67 -10.98 -7.89
CA GLY A 425 11.30 -10.03 -8.93
C GLY A 425 11.67 -8.59 -8.60
N LYS A 426 11.07 -7.68 -9.36
CA LYS A 426 11.25 -6.24 -9.17
C LYS A 426 10.30 -5.70 -8.08
N TRP A 427 10.77 -4.71 -7.35
CA TRP A 427 10.09 -4.02 -6.26
C TRP A 427 10.13 -2.52 -6.51
N SER A 428 9.06 -1.84 -6.13
CA SER A 428 8.98 -0.37 -6.13
C SER A 428 8.18 0.07 -4.92
N ASN A 429 8.79 0.89 -4.06
CA ASN A 429 8.14 1.43 -2.85
C ASN A 429 7.44 0.36 -2.00
N ASP A 430 8.15 -0.73 -1.67
CA ASP A 430 7.64 -1.86 -0.88
C ASP A 430 6.58 -2.75 -1.54
N LYS A 431 6.22 -2.47 -2.80
CA LYS A 431 5.27 -3.28 -3.57
C LYS A 431 5.98 -4.05 -4.68
N ARG A 432 5.47 -5.24 -5.01
CA ARG A 432 5.91 -5.98 -6.19
C ARG A 432 5.55 -5.19 -7.45
N HIS A 433 6.51 -5.00 -8.34
CA HIS A 433 6.36 -4.15 -9.51
C HIS A 433 7.25 -4.65 -10.65
N GLY A 434 6.84 -4.59 -11.90
CA GLY A 434 7.59 -5.14 -13.03
C GLY A 434 7.57 -6.67 -13.06
N HIS A 435 8.52 -7.28 -13.77
CA HIS A 435 8.56 -8.73 -13.96
C HIS A 435 9.01 -9.46 -12.67
N GLY A 436 8.35 -10.58 -12.34
CA GLY A 436 8.73 -11.43 -11.22
C GLY A 436 8.08 -12.81 -11.23
N LEU A 437 8.64 -13.69 -10.41
CA LEU A 437 8.19 -15.04 -10.15
C LEU A 437 7.59 -15.10 -8.74
N MET A 438 6.34 -15.53 -8.63
CA MET A 438 5.61 -15.78 -7.39
C MET A 438 5.36 -17.27 -7.26
N ILE A 439 5.75 -17.86 -6.14
CA ILE A 439 5.36 -19.20 -5.71
C ILE A 439 4.49 -18.99 -4.47
N SER A 440 3.29 -19.53 -4.49
CA SER A 440 2.36 -19.45 -3.36
C SER A 440 2.47 -20.68 -2.45
N SER A 441 1.82 -20.65 -1.28
CA SER A 441 1.92 -21.72 -0.28
C SER A 441 1.31 -23.05 -0.73
N ASN A 442 0.36 -23.04 -1.66
CA ASN A 442 -0.17 -24.24 -2.32
C ASN A 442 0.67 -24.68 -3.53
N ASN A 443 1.84 -24.08 -3.74
CA ASN A 443 2.73 -24.30 -4.88
C ASN A 443 2.20 -23.78 -6.24
N ASP A 444 1.14 -22.94 -6.29
CA ASP A 444 0.83 -22.24 -7.54
C ASP A 444 2.01 -21.32 -7.88
N ARG A 445 2.41 -21.37 -9.16
CA ARG A 445 3.48 -20.53 -9.71
C ARG A 445 2.87 -19.50 -10.64
N TYR A 446 3.27 -18.24 -10.48
CA TYR A 446 3.00 -17.18 -11.47
C TYR A 446 4.30 -16.52 -11.88
N GLU A 447 4.54 -16.41 -13.18
CA GLU A 447 5.65 -15.69 -13.75
C GLU A 447 5.12 -14.65 -14.74
N GLY A 448 5.41 -13.38 -14.49
CA GLY A 448 4.93 -12.31 -15.34
C GLY A 448 5.06 -10.94 -14.68
N THR A 449 4.29 -9.98 -15.19
CA THR A 449 4.36 -8.59 -14.73
C THR A 449 3.46 -8.36 -13.51
N PHE A 450 3.93 -7.50 -12.61
CA PHE A 450 3.22 -6.99 -11.45
C PHE A 450 3.16 -5.47 -11.51
N VAL A 451 2.06 -4.89 -11.04
CA VAL A 451 1.92 -3.45 -10.76
C VAL A 451 1.26 -3.35 -9.40
N ASP A 452 1.93 -2.69 -8.45
CA ASP A 452 1.42 -2.45 -7.10
C ASP A 452 0.84 -3.71 -6.43
N ASP A 453 1.66 -4.76 -6.36
CA ASP A 453 1.32 -6.08 -5.80
C ASP A 453 0.29 -6.91 -6.58
N LYS A 454 -0.29 -6.38 -7.66
CA LYS A 454 -1.27 -7.09 -8.48
C LYS A 454 -0.63 -7.60 -9.77
N ARG A 455 -1.02 -8.80 -10.19
CA ARG A 455 -0.65 -9.33 -11.51
C ARG A 455 -1.23 -8.41 -12.58
N SER A 456 -0.43 -8.02 -13.55
CA SER A 456 -0.80 -7.09 -14.62
C SER A 456 0.02 -7.40 -15.88
N GLY A 457 -0.38 -6.88 -17.04
CA GLY A 457 0.32 -7.12 -18.29
C GLY A 457 0.19 -8.57 -18.75
N THR A 458 1.28 -9.21 -19.12
CA THR A 458 1.30 -10.62 -19.52
C THR A 458 1.95 -11.50 -18.45
N GLY A 459 1.48 -12.74 -18.35
CA GLY A 459 2.05 -13.71 -17.42
C GLY A 459 1.47 -15.12 -17.55
N THR A 460 2.26 -16.07 -17.08
CA THR A 460 1.93 -17.50 -17.03
C THR A 460 1.66 -17.90 -15.59
N ARG A 461 0.50 -18.51 -15.32
CA ARG A 461 0.17 -19.14 -14.05
C ARG A 461 0.06 -20.65 -14.22
N GLN A 462 0.80 -21.40 -13.43
CA GLN A 462 0.64 -22.83 -13.23
C GLN A 462 -0.04 -23.03 -11.88
N TYR A 463 -1.18 -23.69 -11.88
CA TYR A 463 -1.96 -23.98 -10.69
C TYR A 463 -1.54 -25.33 -10.11
N ALA A 464 -1.75 -25.52 -8.81
CA ALA A 464 -1.43 -26.76 -8.10
C ALA A 464 -2.18 -27.99 -8.64
N ASP A 465 -3.37 -27.78 -9.24
CA ASP A 465 -4.13 -28.84 -9.91
C ASP A 465 -3.53 -29.27 -11.26
N GLY A 466 -2.47 -28.60 -11.72
CA GLY A 466 -1.82 -28.84 -13.01
C GLY A 466 -2.37 -27.99 -14.16
N SER A 467 -3.44 -27.22 -13.94
CA SER A 467 -3.95 -26.29 -14.94
C SER A 467 -2.95 -25.17 -15.21
N THR A 468 -2.97 -24.62 -16.42
CA THR A 468 -2.05 -23.56 -16.83
C THR A 468 -2.79 -22.46 -17.57
N TYR A 469 -2.51 -21.21 -17.22
CA TYR A 469 -2.99 -20.03 -17.93
C TYR A 469 -1.81 -19.21 -18.42
N THR A 470 -1.77 -18.90 -19.70
CA THR A 470 -0.80 -17.98 -20.30
C THR A 470 -1.55 -16.88 -21.04
N GLY A 471 -1.45 -15.63 -20.58
CA GLY A 471 -2.20 -14.56 -21.21
C GLY A 471 -2.11 -13.22 -20.48
N GLY A 472 -3.08 -12.36 -20.78
CA GLY A 472 -3.20 -11.05 -20.18
C GLY A 472 -3.78 -11.06 -18.76
N TRP A 473 -3.31 -10.11 -17.96
CA TRP A 473 -3.71 -9.88 -16.58
C TRP A 473 -3.98 -8.39 -16.36
N MET A 474 -5.02 -8.08 -15.61
CA MET A 474 -5.35 -6.72 -15.19
C MET A 474 -5.89 -6.76 -13.76
N GLU A 475 -5.31 -5.95 -12.87
CA GLU A 475 -5.74 -5.86 -11.47
C GLU A 475 -5.82 -7.23 -10.74
N GLY A 476 -4.91 -8.15 -11.09
CA GLY A 476 -4.85 -9.48 -10.50
C GLY A 476 -5.75 -10.53 -11.17
N LYS A 477 -6.58 -10.16 -12.14
CA LYS A 477 -7.54 -11.04 -12.83
C LYS A 477 -7.11 -11.31 -14.27
N ARG A 478 -7.48 -12.46 -14.83
CA ARG A 478 -7.28 -12.77 -16.26
C ARG A 478 -8.09 -11.79 -17.11
N SER A 479 -7.44 -11.13 -18.05
CA SER A 479 -8.04 -10.09 -18.88
C SER A 479 -7.29 -9.94 -20.21
N GLY A 480 -8.01 -9.72 -21.30
CA GLY A 480 -7.45 -9.73 -22.65
C GLY A 480 -7.28 -11.16 -23.18
N ARG A 481 -6.44 -11.34 -24.20
CA ARG A 481 -6.26 -12.66 -24.84
C ARG A 481 -5.43 -13.59 -23.96
N GLY A 482 -5.84 -14.85 -23.85
CA GLY A 482 -5.11 -15.86 -23.10
C GLY A 482 -5.54 -17.29 -23.39
N ASN A 483 -4.59 -18.20 -23.19
CA ASN A 483 -4.75 -19.63 -23.35
C ASN A 483 -4.81 -20.30 -21.96
N MET A 484 -5.83 -21.12 -21.74
CA MET A 484 -6.04 -21.90 -20.54
C MET A 484 -6.06 -23.39 -20.90
N ASN A 485 -5.20 -24.18 -20.27
CA ASN A 485 -5.18 -25.64 -20.40
C ASN A 485 -5.51 -26.27 -19.05
N TRP A 486 -6.38 -27.27 -19.05
CA TRP A 486 -6.74 -28.05 -17.88
C TRP A 486 -6.17 -29.47 -17.97
N PRO A 487 -5.93 -30.15 -16.83
CA PRO A 487 -5.37 -31.50 -16.80
C PRO A 487 -6.24 -32.57 -17.48
N ASP A 488 -7.56 -32.35 -17.51
CA ASP A 488 -8.56 -33.23 -18.15
C ASP A 488 -8.58 -33.14 -19.68
N GLY A 489 -7.64 -32.37 -20.28
CA GLY A 489 -7.55 -32.16 -21.72
C GLY A 489 -8.41 -31.01 -22.25
N LYS A 490 -9.28 -30.42 -21.43
CA LYS A 490 -10.04 -29.22 -21.79
C LYS A 490 -9.07 -28.06 -22.06
N LYS A 491 -9.39 -27.22 -23.06
CA LYS A 491 -8.57 -26.06 -23.47
C LYS A 491 -9.44 -24.89 -23.89
N TYR A 492 -8.98 -23.67 -23.61
CA TYR A 492 -9.61 -22.45 -24.08
C TYR A 492 -8.55 -21.48 -24.57
N ASP A 493 -8.68 -21.04 -25.82
CA ASP A 493 -7.88 -19.96 -26.41
C ASP A 493 -8.83 -18.84 -26.82
N GLY A 494 -8.76 -17.70 -26.15
CA GLY A 494 -9.65 -16.59 -26.47
C GLY A 494 -9.51 -15.40 -25.56
N GLU A 495 -10.49 -14.51 -25.65
CA GLU A 495 -10.57 -13.32 -24.82
C GLU A 495 -11.10 -13.64 -23.40
N TRP A 496 -10.59 -12.90 -22.43
CA TRP A 496 -10.93 -12.95 -21.02
C TRP A 496 -11.27 -11.55 -20.53
N PHE A 497 -12.22 -11.44 -19.61
CA PHE A 497 -12.51 -10.21 -18.90
C PHE A 497 -12.89 -10.56 -17.45
N ASN A 498 -12.17 -9.99 -16.49
CA ASN A 498 -12.42 -10.22 -15.06
C ASN A 498 -12.54 -11.71 -14.67
N ASP A 499 -11.55 -12.52 -15.08
CA ASP A 499 -11.50 -13.97 -14.85
C ASP A 499 -12.54 -14.83 -15.57
N LYS A 500 -13.40 -14.24 -16.40
CA LYS A 500 -14.39 -14.96 -17.21
C LYS A 500 -14.05 -14.93 -18.68
N ARG A 501 -14.42 -15.96 -19.41
CA ARG A 501 -14.33 -15.98 -20.88
C ARG A 501 -15.31 -14.95 -21.44
N SER A 502 -14.82 -14.15 -22.37
CA SER A 502 -15.55 -13.05 -22.99
C SER A 502 -15.10 -12.93 -24.44
N GLY A 503 -15.84 -12.23 -25.29
CA GLY A 503 -15.42 -11.97 -26.67
C GLY A 503 -15.29 -13.26 -27.49
N ARG A 504 -14.37 -13.31 -28.47
CA ARG A 504 -14.17 -14.50 -29.30
C ARG A 504 -13.19 -15.50 -28.67
N GLY A 505 -13.48 -16.78 -28.81
CA GLY A 505 -12.59 -17.84 -28.36
C GLY A 505 -12.92 -19.23 -28.92
N VAL A 506 -11.97 -20.14 -28.73
CA VAL A 506 -12.07 -21.56 -29.05
C VAL A 506 -12.02 -22.35 -27.75
N LEU A 507 -13.05 -23.13 -27.46
CA LEU A 507 -13.14 -24.04 -26.33
C LEU A 507 -13.14 -25.48 -26.85
N THR A 508 -12.13 -26.25 -26.46
CA THR A 508 -12.15 -27.71 -26.54
C THR A 508 -12.57 -28.25 -25.18
N SER A 509 -13.69 -28.95 -25.11
CA SER A 509 -14.20 -29.60 -23.90
C SER A 509 -13.42 -30.88 -23.59
N SER A 510 -13.58 -31.41 -22.38
CA SER A 510 -12.93 -32.65 -21.94
C SER A 510 -13.38 -33.90 -22.71
N ASP A 511 -14.60 -33.88 -23.27
CA ASP A 511 -15.11 -34.94 -24.15
C ASP A 511 -14.52 -34.88 -25.57
N GLY A 512 -13.84 -33.79 -25.94
CA GLY A 512 -13.31 -33.54 -27.29
C GLY A 512 -14.17 -32.62 -28.15
N SER A 513 -15.39 -32.26 -27.72
CA SER A 513 -16.22 -31.29 -28.44
C SER A 513 -15.53 -29.94 -28.55
N ARG A 514 -15.68 -29.26 -29.70
CA ARG A 514 -14.99 -28.01 -30.01
C ARG A 514 -15.98 -26.92 -30.36
N TYR A 515 -16.04 -25.87 -29.55
CA TYR A 515 -16.77 -24.65 -29.84
C TYR A 515 -15.83 -23.54 -30.28
N GLU A 516 -16.17 -22.85 -31.36
CA GLU A 516 -15.49 -21.66 -31.85
C GLU A 516 -16.52 -20.55 -32.07
N GLY A 517 -16.44 -19.47 -31.30
CA GLY A 517 -17.43 -18.41 -31.36
C GLY A 517 -17.31 -17.40 -30.24
N ALA A 518 -18.37 -16.61 -30.06
CA ALA A 518 -18.41 -15.59 -29.03
C ALA A 518 -18.83 -16.16 -27.65
N PHE A 519 -18.33 -15.52 -26.60
CA PHE A 519 -18.54 -15.81 -25.19
C PHE A 519 -18.93 -14.53 -24.44
N ALA A 520 -19.81 -14.68 -23.45
CA ALA A 520 -20.12 -13.65 -22.46
C ALA A 520 -20.32 -14.32 -21.10
N ASP A 521 -19.64 -13.84 -20.07
CA ASP A 521 -19.70 -14.38 -18.71
C ASP A 521 -19.56 -15.92 -18.65
N ASP A 522 -18.51 -16.44 -19.29
CA ASP A 522 -18.21 -17.89 -19.41
C ASP A 522 -19.20 -18.72 -20.23
N LYS A 523 -20.26 -18.13 -20.78
CA LYS A 523 -21.28 -18.82 -21.57
C LYS A 523 -21.09 -18.53 -23.05
N ARG A 524 -21.36 -19.51 -23.91
CA ARG A 524 -21.48 -19.29 -25.36
C ARG A 524 -22.58 -18.25 -25.59
N ASN A 525 -22.26 -17.19 -26.32
CA ASN A 525 -23.16 -16.07 -26.55
C ASN A 525 -22.83 -15.39 -27.88
N GLY A 526 -23.83 -15.04 -28.68
CA GLY A 526 -23.65 -14.58 -30.06
C GLY A 526 -23.41 -15.73 -31.04
N PHE A 527 -22.87 -15.42 -32.21
CA PHE A 527 -22.67 -16.41 -33.28
C PHE A 527 -21.48 -17.34 -33.00
N GLY A 528 -21.63 -18.64 -33.26
CA GLY A 528 -20.57 -19.63 -33.11
C GLY A 528 -20.87 -21.02 -33.66
N THR A 529 -19.81 -21.79 -33.87
CA THR A 529 -19.86 -23.17 -34.37
C THR A 529 -19.45 -24.15 -33.27
N LEU A 530 -20.25 -25.19 -33.04
CA LEU A 530 -19.97 -26.30 -32.14
C LEU A 530 -19.88 -27.60 -32.94
N LEU A 531 -18.69 -28.21 -32.93
CA LEU A 531 -18.44 -29.58 -33.38
C LEU A 531 -18.57 -30.51 -32.17
N TYR A 532 -19.52 -31.43 -32.24
CA TYR A 532 -19.73 -32.48 -31.25
C TYR A 532 -18.80 -33.68 -31.52
N THR A 533 -18.68 -34.58 -30.54
CA THR A 533 -17.76 -35.73 -30.61
C THR A 533 -18.25 -36.83 -31.55
N ASP A 534 -19.56 -36.91 -31.78
CA ASP A 534 -20.21 -37.76 -32.77
C ASP A 534 -20.04 -37.20 -34.20
N GLY A 535 -19.40 -36.04 -34.39
CA GLY A 535 -19.27 -35.39 -35.69
C GLY A 535 -20.45 -34.51 -36.07
N SER A 536 -21.52 -34.44 -35.25
CA SER A 536 -22.59 -33.47 -35.43
C SER A 536 -22.03 -32.03 -35.34
N ILE A 537 -22.64 -31.08 -36.06
CA ILE A 537 -22.19 -29.68 -36.12
C ILE A 537 -23.40 -28.75 -35.97
N TYR A 538 -23.31 -27.79 -35.04
CA TYR A 538 -24.20 -26.63 -35.00
C TYR A 538 -23.44 -25.36 -35.39
N THR A 539 -23.98 -24.54 -36.27
CA THR A 539 -23.47 -23.19 -36.57
C THR A 539 -24.62 -22.20 -36.52
N GLY A 540 -24.58 -21.22 -35.61
CA GLY A 540 -25.66 -20.25 -35.45
C GLY A 540 -25.53 -19.39 -34.21
N ASP A 541 -26.62 -18.72 -33.84
CA ASP A 541 -26.64 -17.86 -32.66
C ASP A 541 -26.77 -18.67 -31.36
N TRP A 542 -26.20 -18.11 -30.30
CA TRP A 542 -26.20 -18.64 -28.94
C TRP A 542 -26.62 -17.56 -27.96
N ILE A 543 -27.45 -17.91 -26.98
CA ILE A 543 -27.77 -17.04 -25.85
C ILE A 543 -27.59 -17.86 -24.57
N ASN A 544 -26.75 -17.38 -23.67
CA ASN A 544 -26.51 -18.00 -22.36
C ASN A 544 -26.18 -19.50 -22.42
N GLY A 545 -25.42 -19.93 -23.41
CA GLY A 545 -24.99 -21.32 -23.57
C GLY A 545 -25.94 -22.21 -24.37
N LYS A 546 -27.12 -21.72 -24.76
CA LYS A 546 -28.13 -22.45 -25.53
C LYS A 546 -28.23 -21.95 -26.96
N ARG A 547 -28.55 -22.83 -27.90
CA ARG A 547 -28.86 -22.48 -29.29
C ARG A 547 -30.09 -21.59 -29.31
N SER A 548 -30.01 -20.49 -30.04
CA SER A 548 -31.05 -19.48 -30.16
C SER A 548 -30.92 -18.79 -31.53
N GLY A 549 -31.90 -17.97 -31.95
CA GLY A 549 -31.78 -17.20 -33.19
C GLY A 549 -31.69 -18.09 -34.44
N ARG A 550 -30.95 -17.64 -35.47
CA ARG A 550 -30.77 -18.45 -36.70
C ARG A 550 -29.63 -19.44 -36.51
N GLY A 551 -29.83 -20.68 -36.96
CA GLY A 551 -28.78 -21.68 -36.92
C GLY A 551 -29.03 -22.92 -37.75
N ILE A 552 -27.93 -23.53 -38.18
CA ILE A 552 -27.88 -24.77 -38.92
C ILE A 552 -27.35 -25.86 -37.99
N MET A 553 -28.12 -26.92 -37.81
CA MET A 553 -27.69 -28.17 -37.18
C MET A 553 -27.58 -29.24 -38.25
N ALA A 554 -26.40 -29.84 -38.38
CA ALA A 554 -26.17 -31.05 -39.18
C ALA A 554 -25.80 -32.17 -38.20
N TRP A 555 -26.50 -33.29 -38.27
CA TRP A 555 -26.23 -34.47 -37.45
C TRP A 555 -25.34 -35.45 -38.22
N GLU A 556 -24.66 -36.36 -37.50
CA GLU A 556 -23.82 -37.41 -38.11
C GLU A 556 -24.61 -38.31 -39.08
N ASN A 557 -25.89 -38.53 -38.82
CA ASN A 557 -26.79 -39.37 -39.62
C ASN A 557 -27.33 -38.67 -40.89
N ASP A 558 -26.66 -37.63 -41.38
CA ASP A 558 -27.07 -36.80 -42.53
C ASP A 558 -28.38 -36.01 -42.35
N GLU A 559 -29.01 -36.04 -41.17
CA GLU A 559 -30.12 -35.13 -40.87
C GLU A 559 -29.62 -33.68 -40.81
N LYS A 560 -30.49 -32.74 -41.20
CA LYS A 560 -30.15 -31.33 -41.19
C LYS A 560 -31.36 -30.47 -40.83
N TYR A 561 -31.14 -29.45 -39.99
CA TYR A 561 -32.09 -28.38 -39.72
C TYR A 561 -31.45 -27.03 -40.00
N ASP A 562 -32.09 -26.22 -40.83
CA ASP A 562 -31.72 -24.84 -41.12
C ASP A 562 -32.91 -23.94 -40.76
N GLY A 563 -32.85 -23.24 -39.62
CA GLY A 563 -34.01 -22.49 -39.15
C GLY A 563 -33.78 -21.72 -37.85
N ASP A 564 -34.87 -21.25 -37.26
CA ASP A 564 -34.81 -20.55 -35.98
C ASP A 564 -34.72 -21.55 -34.81
N TRP A 565 -34.06 -21.11 -33.74
CA TRP A 565 -33.86 -21.83 -32.50
C TRP A 565 -34.28 -20.97 -31.31
N SER A 566 -34.78 -21.64 -30.27
CA SER A 566 -35.11 -21.03 -28.99
C SER A 566 -34.91 -22.05 -27.89
N ASP A 567 -34.07 -21.73 -26.90
CA ASP A 567 -33.75 -22.61 -25.77
C ASP A 567 -33.40 -24.06 -26.18
N ASP A 568 -32.48 -24.20 -27.14
CA ASP A 568 -32.05 -25.49 -27.71
C ASP A 568 -33.11 -26.29 -28.50
N LYS A 569 -34.28 -25.70 -28.75
CA LYS A 569 -35.36 -26.31 -29.53
C LYS A 569 -35.55 -25.59 -30.85
N ARG A 570 -35.91 -26.33 -31.90
CA ARG A 570 -36.36 -25.76 -33.18
C ARG A 570 -37.59 -24.87 -32.92
N SER A 571 -37.59 -23.68 -33.48
CA SER A 571 -38.65 -22.70 -33.35
C SER A 571 -38.79 -21.88 -34.63
N GLY A 572 -39.81 -21.01 -34.70
CA GLY A 572 -39.94 -20.05 -35.80
C GLY A 572 -40.08 -20.74 -37.16
N GLN A 573 -39.34 -20.30 -38.17
CA GLN A 573 -39.34 -20.90 -39.51
C GLN A 573 -38.06 -21.71 -39.75
N GLY A 574 -38.20 -22.89 -40.35
CA GLY A 574 -37.03 -23.72 -40.65
C GLY A 574 -37.30 -24.89 -41.58
N VAL A 575 -36.24 -25.31 -42.26
CA VAL A 575 -36.19 -26.47 -43.14
C VAL A 575 -35.53 -27.63 -42.39
N PHE A 576 -36.23 -28.75 -42.25
CA PHE A 576 -35.66 -30.00 -41.74
C PHE A 576 -35.60 -31.04 -42.84
N CYS A 577 -34.43 -31.65 -43.03
CA CYS A 577 -34.22 -32.80 -43.90
C CYS A 577 -33.94 -34.02 -43.00
N TRP A 578 -34.76 -35.05 -43.14
CA TRP A 578 -34.56 -36.34 -42.47
C TRP A 578 -33.63 -37.23 -43.29
N SER A 579 -33.02 -38.19 -42.60
CA SER A 579 -32.07 -39.15 -43.18
C SER A 579 -32.72 -40.12 -44.18
N ASP A 580 -34.04 -40.33 -44.07
CA ASP A 580 -34.84 -41.11 -45.02
C ASP A 580 -35.14 -40.35 -46.33
N GLY A 581 -34.81 -39.06 -46.41
CA GLY A 581 -35.07 -38.19 -47.55
C GLY A 581 -36.33 -37.34 -47.42
N ASP A 582 -37.13 -37.51 -46.36
CA ASP A 582 -38.24 -36.61 -46.05
C ASP A 582 -37.69 -35.18 -45.82
N LYS A 583 -38.48 -34.17 -46.16
CA LYS A 583 -38.13 -32.76 -45.97
C LYS A 583 -39.35 -31.94 -45.56
N TYR A 584 -39.19 -31.06 -44.57
CA TYR A 584 -40.24 -30.14 -44.12
C TYR A 584 -39.73 -28.72 -44.15
N ASP A 585 -40.47 -27.83 -44.79
CA ASP A 585 -40.23 -26.39 -44.84
C ASP A 585 -41.44 -25.67 -44.23
N GLY A 586 -41.29 -25.09 -43.04
CA GLY A 586 -42.39 -24.41 -42.37
C GLY A 586 -42.13 -24.03 -40.91
N GLY A 587 -43.24 -23.84 -40.18
CA GLY A 587 -43.21 -23.36 -38.80
C GLY A 587 -42.86 -24.43 -37.76
N TRP A 588 -42.19 -24.01 -36.69
CA TRP A 588 -41.78 -24.83 -35.55
C TRP A 588 -42.09 -24.13 -34.22
N ILE A 589 -42.62 -24.87 -33.25
CA ILE A 589 -42.75 -24.43 -31.85
C ILE A 589 -42.24 -25.56 -30.96
N ALA A 590 -41.25 -25.24 -30.11
CA ALA A 590 -40.68 -26.17 -29.14
C ALA A 590 -40.28 -27.55 -29.74
N GLY A 591 -39.76 -27.56 -30.96
CA GLY A 591 -39.34 -28.77 -31.66
C GLY A 591 -40.43 -29.49 -32.47
N GLN A 592 -41.68 -29.01 -32.45
CA GLN A 592 -42.81 -29.60 -33.16
C GLN A 592 -43.23 -28.74 -34.36
N ARG A 593 -43.58 -29.38 -35.48
CA ARG A 593 -44.11 -28.70 -36.67
C ARG A 593 -45.45 -28.04 -36.35
N CYS A 594 -45.62 -26.80 -36.77
CA CYS A 594 -46.81 -26.01 -36.53
C CYS A 594 -47.05 -24.98 -37.65
N GLY A 595 -48.29 -24.50 -37.78
CA GLY A 595 -48.65 -23.49 -38.77
C GLY A 595 -48.58 -24.05 -40.19
N VAL A 596 -48.59 -23.16 -41.19
CA VAL A 596 -48.51 -23.57 -42.60
C VAL A 596 -47.10 -24.05 -42.92
N GLY A 597 -47.00 -25.21 -43.56
CA GLY A 597 -45.73 -25.75 -44.03
C GLY A 597 -45.88 -26.72 -45.21
N ARG A 598 -44.75 -27.03 -45.84
CA ARG A 598 -44.63 -27.94 -46.97
C ARG A 598 -43.78 -29.15 -46.58
N MET A 599 -44.39 -30.33 -46.59
CA MET A 599 -43.75 -31.62 -46.36
C MET A 599 -43.55 -32.34 -47.70
N GLU A 600 -42.31 -32.64 -48.04
CA GLU A 600 -41.92 -33.54 -49.13
C GLU A 600 -41.56 -34.88 -48.50
N TYR A 601 -42.22 -35.94 -48.93
CA TYR A 601 -41.91 -37.29 -48.47
C TYR A 601 -40.92 -37.94 -49.43
N ALA A 602 -40.05 -38.82 -48.93
CA ALA A 602 -39.05 -39.54 -49.70
C ALA A 602 -39.67 -40.39 -50.82
N ASP A 603 -40.91 -40.85 -50.64
CA ASP A 603 -41.68 -41.56 -51.66
C ASP A 603 -42.29 -40.66 -52.73
N GLY A 604 -41.99 -39.36 -52.71
CA GLY A 604 -42.42 -38.35 -53.69
C GLY A 604 -43.78 -37.72 -53.41
N ARG A 605 -44.47 -38.09 -52.32
CA ARG A 605 -45.68 -37.37 -51.89
C ARG A 605 -45.30 -35.96 -51.42
N ILE A 606 -46.20 -35.00 -51.62
CA ILE A 606 -46.02 -33.62 -51.15
C ILE A 606 -47.30 -33.19 -50.43
N TYR A 607 -47.17 -32.68 -49.22
CA TYR A 607 -48.26 -32.02 -48.50
C TYR A 607 -47.94 -30.55 -48.27
N THR A 608 -48.86 -29.65 -48.61
CA THR A 608 -48.79 -28.22 -48.28
C THR A 608 -50.04 -27.84 -47.52
N GLY A 609 -49.91 -27.40 -46.26
CA GLY A 609 -51.07 -27.08 -45.41
C GLY A 609 -50.70 -26.84 -43.95
N GLU A 610 -51.70 -26.80 -43.07
CA GLU A 610 -51.51 -26.53 -41.66
C GLU A 610 -51.03 -27.75 -40.86
N PHE A 611 -50.10 -27.51 -39.93
CA PHE A 611 -49.64 -28.47 -38.95
C PHE A 611 -49.97 -27.97 -37.53
N LEU A 612 -50.30 -28.90 -36.65
CA LEU A 612 -50.38 -28.69 -35.21
C LEU A 612 -49.75 -29.88 -34.50
N ASN A 613 -48.72 -29.62 -33.69
CA ASN A 613 -47.99 -30.63 -32.91
C ASN A 613 -47.55 -31.83 -33.76
N ASN A 614 -46.92 -31.56 -34.91
CA ASN A 614 -46.48 -32.55 -35.91
C ASN A 614 -47.57 -33.21 -36.76
N THR A 615 -48.84 -32.90 -36.55
CA THR A 615 -49.98 -33.53 -37.23
C THR A 615 -50.60 -32.59 -38.25
N LYS A 616 -50.95 -33.11 -39.44
CA LYS A 616 -51.66 -32.34 -40.48
C LYS A 616 -53.07 -32.03 -39.99
N VAL A 617 -53.45 -30.76 -40.00
CA VAL A 617 -54.76 -30.27 -39.58
C VAL A 617 -55.25 -29.21 -40.57
N GLY A 618 -56.49 -28.75 -40.42
CA GLY A 618 -57.02 -27.66 -41.24
C GLY A 618 -57.07 -28.01 -42.73
N ARG A 619 -57.01 -26.98 -43.59
CA ARG A 619 -57.07 -27.17 -45.05
C ARG A 619 -55.66 -27.38 -45.61
N GLY A 620 -55.51 -28.34 -46.52
CA GLY A 620 -54.24 -28.60 -47.18
C GLY A 620 -54.37 -29.32 -48.52
N ILE A 621 -53.27 -29.35 -49.25
CA ILE A 621 -53.12 -30.02 -50.54
C ILE A 621 -52.13 -31.17 -50.35
N MET A 622 -52.56 -32.39 -50.64
CA MET A 622 -51.69 -33.58 -50.74
C MET A 622 -51.57 -33.97 -52.22
N THR A 623 -50.36 -34.12 -52.72
CA THR A 623 -50.03 -34.56 -54.08
C THR A 623 -49.26 -35.87 -53.98
N TRP A 624 -49.59 -36.83 -54.82
CA TRP A 624 -48.91 -38.12 -54.92
C TRP A 624 -48.01 -38.17 -56.16
N PRO A 625 -47.00 -39.07 -56.21
CA PRO A 625 -46.07 -39.18 -57.34
C PRO A 625 -46.73 -39.49 -58.69
N ASP A 626 -47.90 -40.15 -58.66
CA ASP A 626 -48.71 -40.47 -59.83
C ASP A 626 -49.47 -39.27 -60.42
N GLY A 627 -49.29 -38.08 -59.82
CA GLY A 627 -49.98 -36.85 -60.19
C GLY A 627 -51.38 -36.69 -59.56
N SER A 628 -51.88 -37.71 -58.85
CA SER A 628 -53.12 -37.57 -58.10
C SER A 628 -52.97 -36.52 -56.99
N LYS A 629 -54.05 -35.80 -56.67
CA LYS A 629 -54.03 -34.77 -55.62
C LYS A 629 -55.33 -34.71 -54.85
N TYR A 630 -55.25 -34.28 -53.61
CA TYR A 630 -56.36 -34.03 -52.70
C TYR A 630 -56.23 -32.63 -52.14
N GLU A 631 -57.25 -31.80 -52.31
CA GLU A 631 -57.36 -30.51 -51.65
C GLU A 631 -58.58 -30.54 -50.72
N GLY A 632 -58.40 -30.34 -49.43
CA GLY A 632 -59.51 -30.35 -48.48
C GLY A 632 -59.08 -30.36 -47.03
N ASP A 633 -60.02 -30.70 -46.15
CA ASP A 633 -59.78 -30.67 -44.70
C ASP A 633 -59.01 -31.92 -44.22
N PHE A 634 -58.19 -31.72 -43.20
CA PHE A 634 -57.45 -32.73 -42.46
C PHE A 634 -57.75 -32.61 -40.97
N VAL A 635 -58.02 -33.75 -40.34
CA VAL A 635 -58.16 -33.87 -38.88
C VAL A 635 -57.33 -35.07 -38.45
N ASP A 636 -56.47 -34.89 -37.45
CA ASP A 636 -55.54 -35.91 -36.95
C ASP A 636 -54.73 -36.61 -38.05
N GLY A 637 -54.27 -35.83 -39.03
CA GLY A 637 -53.44 -36.35 -40.13
C GLY A 637 -54.21 -37.03 -41.26
N LYS A 638 -55.53 -37.20 -41.12
CA LYS A 638 -56.40 -37.93 -42.06
C LYS A 638 -57.34 -36.98 -42.80
N ARG A 639 -57.61 -37.30 -44.07
CA ARG A 639 -58.60 -36.56 -44.87
C ARG A 639 -59.96 -36.66 -44.20
N SER A 640 -60.56 -35.52 -43.91
CA SER A 640 -61.81 -35.38 -43.19
C SER A 640 -62.58 -34.17 -43.76
N GLY A 641 -63.80 -33.91 -43.30
CA GLY A 641 -64.54 -32.72 -43.71
C GLY A 641 -64.88 -32.75 -45.21
N THR A 642 -64.64 -31.65 -45.91
CA THR A 642 -64.90 -31.54 -47.36
C THR A 642 -63.61 -31.48 -48.15
N GLY A 643 -63.59 -32.09 -49.34
CA GLY A 643 -62.42 -32.05 -50.19
C GLY A 643 -62.64 -32.55 -51.61
N ILE A 644 -61.72 -32.15 -52.48
CA ILE A 644 -61.63 -32.53 -53.89
C ILE A 644 -60.46 -33.49 -54.03
N ARG A 645 -60.70 -34.70 -54.55
CA ARG A 645 -59.69 -35.67 -54.95
C ARG A 645 -59.68 -35.79 -56.46
N GLU A 646 -58.55 -35.49 -57.08
CA GLU A 646 -58.26 -35.83 -58.47
C GLU A 646 -57.35 -37.07 -58.46
N TYR A 647 -57.73 -38.08 -59.22
CA TYR A 647 -57.01 -39.35 -59.34
C TYR A 647 -56.15 -39.35 -60.62
N ALA A 648 -55.13 -40.20 -60.66
CA ALA A 648 -54.19 -40.28 -61.79
C ALA A 648 -54.86 -40.69 -63.11
N ASP A 649 -55.97 -41.43 -63.04
CA ASP A 649 -56.77 -41.81 -64.21
C ASP A 649 -57.64 -40.66 -64.77
N GLY A 650 -57.64 -39.49 -64.12
CA GLY A 650 -58.47 -38.33 -64.46
C GLY A 650 -59.84 -38.33 -63.78
N SER A 651 -60.17 -39.33 -62.96
CA SER A 651 -61.40 -39.31 -62.18
C SER A 651 -61.32 -38.24 -61.08
N THR A 652 -62.48 -37.69 -60.71
CA THR A 652 -62.57 -36.66 -59.68
C THR A 652 -63.68 -36.98 -58.68
N TYR A 653 -63.39 -36.80 -57.40
CA TYR A 653 -64.37 -36.85 -56.32
C TYR A 653 -64.41 -35.51 -55.60
N THR A 654 -65.57 -34.89 -55.51
CA THR A 654 -65.80 -33.68 -54.71
C THR A 654 -66.87 -33.99 -53.68
N GLY A 655 -66.53 -33.97 -52.39
CA GLY A 655 -67.51 -34.30 -51.35
C GLY A 655 -66.93 -34.49 -49.97
N GLY A 656 -67.71 -35.16 -49.11
CA GLY A 656 -67.33 -35.43 -47.73
C GLY A 656 -66.28 -36.55 -47.59
N TRP A 657 -65.44 -36.42 -46.58
CA TRP A 657 -64.40 -37.36 -46.18
C TRP A 657 -64.48 -37.60 -44.67
N LEU A 658 -64.23 -38.84 -44.25
CA LEU A 658 -64.09 -39.20 -42.84
C LEU A 658 -63.00 -40.25 -42.70
N LYS A 659 -61.92 -39.90 -41.98
CA LYS A 659 -60.78 -40.80 -41.72
C LYS A 659 -60.27 -41.48 -43.00
N ASP A 660 -59.96 -40.67 -44.01
CA ASP A 660 -59.45 -41.07 -45.33
C ASP A 660 -60.42 -41.79 -46.27
N LYS A 661 -61.67 -41.99 -45.87
CA LYS A 661 -62.71 -42.60 -46.72
C LYS A 661 -63.74 -41.59 -47.18
N ARG A 662 -64.25 -41.74 -48.40
CA ARG A 662 -65.40 -40.96 -48.90
C ARG A 662 -66.60 -41.26 -48.02
N SER A 663 -67.26 -40.21 -47.55
CA SER A 663 -68.35 -40.29 -46.59
C SER A 663 -69.29 -39.10 -46.73
N GLY A 664 -70.58 -39.28 -46.46
CA GLY A 664 -71.58 -38.23 -46.63
C GLY A 664 -71.88 -37.94 -48.10
N ARG A 665 -72.32 -36.73 -48.43
CA ARG A 665 -72.68 -36.38 -49.81
C ARG A 665 -71.44 -36.06 -50.65
N GLY A 666 -71.40 -36.57 -51.87
CA GLY A 666 -70.30 -36.33 -52.78
C GLY A 666 -70.59 -36.68 -54.24
N VAL A 667 -69.85 -36.03 -55.13
CA VAL A 667 -69.92 -36.20 -56.57
C VAL A 667 -68.66 -36.90 -57.06
N MET A 668 -68.81 -38.05 -57.72
CA MET A 668 -67.75 -38.75 -58.43
C MET A 668 -67.96 -38.62 -59.94
N ILE A 669 -66.92 -38.21 -60.66
CA ILE A 669 -66.88 -38.16 -62.11
C ILE A 669 -65.75 -39.08 -62.57
N TRP A 670 -66.06 -40.04 -63.42
CA TRP A 670 -65.08 -40.95 -64.01
C TRP A 670 -64.58 -40.40 -65.36
N PRO A 671 -63.42 -40.88 -65.87
CA PRO A 671 -62.80 -40.32 -67.08
C PRO A 671 -63.66 -40.56 -68.33
N ASP A 672 -64.51 -41.59 -68.30
CA ASP A 672 -65.46 -41.94 -69.38
C ASP A 672 -66.74 -41.08 -69.38
N GLY A 673 -66.85 -40.09 -68.49
CA GLY A 673 -68.02 -39.22 -68.36
C GLY A 673 -69.15 -39.79 -67.50
N LYS A 674 -69.02 -41.03 -67.00
CA LYS A 674 -69.93 -41.55 -65.96
C LYS A 674 -69.87 -40.61 -64.75
N LYS A 675 -71.01 -40.41 -64.08
CA LYS A 675 -71.12 -39.51 -62.92
C LYS A 675 -72.02 -40.11 -61.85
N TYR A 676 -71.64 -39.98 -60.58
CA TYR A 676 -72.49 -40.28 -59.44
C TYR A 676 -72.56 -39.04 -58.54
N ASP A 677 -73.77 -38.60 -58.20
CA ASP A 677 -74.04 -37.51 -57.26
C ASP A 677 -74.96 -38.06 -56.17
N GLY A 678 -74.45 -38.30 -54.97
CA GLY A 678 -75.23 -38.94 -53.92
C GLY A 678 -74.47 -39.17 -52.63
N GLU A 679 -75.05 -39.99 -51.77
CA GLU A 679 -74.46 -40.37 -50.49
C GLU A 679 -73.37 -41.45 -50.65
N TRP A 680 -72.38 -41.37 -49.77
CA TRP A 680 -71.23 -42.26 -49.65
C TRP A 680 -71.08 -42.69 -48.21
N SER A 681 -70.68 -43.94 -48.01
CA SER A 681 -70.28 -44.47 -46.70
C SER A 681 -69.12 -45.43 -46.89
N SER A 682 -68.00 -45.13 -46.21
CA SER A 682 -66.78 -45.95 -46.27
C SER A 682 -66.36 -46.31 -47.70
N ASP A 683 -66.24 -45.31 -48.56
CA ASP A 683 -65.87 -45.42 -49.98
C ASP A 683 -66.87 -46.07 -50.93
N LYS A 684 -68.04 -46.49 -50.44
CA LYS A 684 -69.08 -47.09 -51.27
C LYS A 684 -70.26 -46.14 -51.44
N ARG A 685 -70.92 -46.19 -52.59
CA ARG A 685 -72.20 -45.50 -52.79
C ARG A 685 -73.24 -46.12 -51.87
N SER A 686 -73.93 -45.27 -51.13
CA SER A 686 -74.94 -45.65 -50.15
C SER A 686 -76.07 -44.62 -50.16
N GLY A 687 -77.16 -44.90 -49.46
CA GLY A 687 -78.24 -43.91 -49.28
C GLY A 687 -78.85 -43.52 -50.62
N HIS A 688 -79.26 -42.26 -50.79
CA HIS A 688 -79.88 -41.82 -52.04
C HIS A 688 -78.85 -41.18 -52.99
N GLY A 689 -78.96 -41.45 -54.29
CA GLY A 689 -78.05 -40.88 -55.28
C GLY A 689 -78.54 -40.95 -56.72
N VAL A 690 -77.87 -40.18 -57.58
CA VAL A 690 -78.08 -40.12 -59.02
C VAL A 690 -76.84 -40.64 -59.74
N LEU A 691 -76.97 -41.79 -60.41
CA LEU A 691 -75.94 -42.37 -61.26
C LEU A 691 -76.28 -42.10 -62.73
N THR A 692 -75.44 -41.32 -63.41
CA THR A 692 -75.45 -41.15 -64.87
C THR A 692 -74.39 -42.08 -65.47
N SER A 693 -74.79 -42.99 -66.36
CA SER A 693 -73.87 -43.86 -67.09
C SER A 693 -73.09 -43.07 -68.14
N ARG A 694 -72.02 -43.67 -68.71
CA ARG A 694 -71.27 -43.09 -69.83
C ARG A 694 -72.16 -42.79 -71.05
N ASP A 695 -73.20 -43.59 -71.25
CA ASP A 695 -74.09 -43.51 -72.41
C ASP A 695 -75.25 -42.52 -72.18
N GLY A 696 -75.38 -41.96 -70.96
CA GLY A 696 -76.41 -40.99 -70.58
C GLY A 696 -77.62 -41.56 -69.83
N ASP A 697 -77.69 -42.88 -69.61
CA ASP A 697 -78.73 -43.50 -68.78
C ASP A 697 -78.64 -42.93 -67.36
N LYS A 698 -79.78 -42.64 -66.73
CA LYS A 698 -79.84 -42.09 -65.38
C LYS A 698 -80.59 -43.01 -64.45
N TYR A 699 -79.97 -43.38 -63.34
CA TYR A 699 -80.64 -43.97 -62.20
C TYR A 699 -80.68 -42.98 -61.06
N GLU A 700 -81.85 -42.74 -60.50
CA GLU A 700 -82.08 -41.92 -59.32
C GLU A 700 -82.80 -42.77 -58.27
N GLY A 701 -82.17 -43.04 -57.15
CA GLY A 701 -82.74 -43.91 -56.12
C GLY A 701 -81.75 -44.34 -55.06
N ALA A 702 -82.14 -45.35 -54.29
CA ALA A 702 -81.36 -45.85 -53.18
C ALA A 702 -80.22 -46.80 -53.61
N PHE A 703 -79.09 -46.69 -52.92
CA PHE A 703 -77.88 -47.50 -53.06
C PHE A 703 -77.50 -48.14 -51.74
N ALA A 704 -76.98 -49.37 -51.80
CA ALA A 704 -76.31 -50.03 -50.70
C ALA A 704 -75.12 -50.81 -51.25
N ASP A 705 -73.94 -50.63 -50.64
CA ASP A 705 -72.70 -51.30 -51.05
C ASP A 705 -72.44 -51.21 -52.57
N ASP A 706 -72.52 -50.00 -53.14
CA ASP A 706 -72.36 -49.71 -54.56
C ASP A 706 -73.44 -50.21 -55.51
N LYS A 707 -74.40 -51.00 -55.04
CA LYS A 707 -75.48 -51.54 -55.86
C LYS A 707 -76.76 -50.74 -55.69
N ARG A 708 -77.58 -50.66 -56.74
CA ARG A 708 -78.95 -50.14 -56.63
C ARG A 708 -79.73 -51.07 -55.71
N ASN A 709 -80.24 -50.52 -54.62
CA ASN A 709 -80.88 -51.29 -53.57
C ASN A 709 -81.94 -50.41 -52.89
N GLY A 710 -83.20 -50.85 -52.89
CA GLY A 710 -84.34 -50.05 -52.49
C GLY A 710 -85.11 -49.46 -53.67
N SER A 711 -85.91 -48.42 -53.41
CA SER A 711 -86.74 -47.76 -54.43
C SER A 711 -85.91 -46.85 -55.33
N GLY A 712 -86.16 -46.90 -56.64
CA GLY A 712 -85.47 -46.02 -57.60
C GLY A 712 -86.08 -45.98 -58.98
N THR A 713 -85.74 -44.92 -59.71
CA THR A 713 -86.16 -44.66 -61.09
C THR A 713 -84.95 -44.75 -62.02
N ARG A 714 -85.01 -45.63 -63.03
CA ARG A 714 -84.05 -45.69 -64.13
C ARG A 714 -84.67 -45.11 -65.39
N LYS A 715 -84.10 -44.03 -65.90
CA LYS A 715 -84.40 -43.42 -67.21
C LYS A 715 -83.35 -43.85 -68.21
N TYR A 716 -83.79 -44.47 -69.29
CA TYR A 716 -82.94 -44.91 -70.38
C TYR A 716 -82.89 -43.82 -71.45
N VAL A 717 -81.75 -43.66 -72.12
CA VAL A 717 -81.60 -42.65 -73.19
C VAL A 717 -82.55 -42.89 -74.35
N ASN A 718 -82.90 -44.15 -74.62
CA ASN A 718 -83.88 -44.52 -75.65
C ASN A 718 -85.34 -44.13 -75.29
N GLY A 719 -85.58 -43.44 -74.17
CA GLY A 719 -86.90 -43.00 -73.73
C GLY A 719 -87.60 -43.98 -72.78
N GLY A 720 -87.08 -45.21 -72.62
CA GLY A 720 -87.60 -46.16 -71.65
C GLY A 720 -87.46 -45.65 -70.21
N THR A 721 -88.34 -46.06 -69.31
CA THR A 721 -88.26 -45.72 -67.89
C THR A 721 -88.72 -46.89 -67.03
N TYR A 722 -87.97 -47.22 -65.98
CA TYR A 722 -88.41 -48.12 -64.92
C TYR A 722 -88.49 -47.36 -63.60
N LYS A 723 -89.59 -47.49 -62.87
CA LYS A 723 -89.75 -46.99 -61.50
C LYS A 723 -90.21 -48.12 -60.60
N GLY A 724 -89.40 -48.54 -59.64
CA GLY A 724 -89.73 -49.66 -58.78
C GLY A 724 -88.65 -49.98 -57.77
N HIS A 725 -88.77 -51.15 -57.15
CA HIS A 725 -87.80 -51.61 -56.16
C HIS A 725 -86.64 -52.39 -56.82
N TRP A 726 -85.47 -52.32 -56.20
CA TRP A 726 -84.21 -52.90 -56.66
C TRP A 726 -83.55 -53.66 -55.52
N ILE A 727 -82.97 -54.81 -55.81
CA ILE A 727 -82.09 -55.53 -54.88
C ILE A 727 -80.88 -55.95 -55.69
N ASP A 728 -79.69 -55.56 -55.24
CA ASP A 728 -78.42 -55.90 -55.88
C ASP A 728 -78.43 -55.68 -57.40
N ASP A 729 -78.78 -54.46 -57.81
CA ASP A 729 -78.87 -54.03 -59.21
C ASP A 729 -79.97 -54.67 -60.06
N LYS A 730 -80.78 -55.57 -59.50
CA LYS A 730 -81.88 -56.23 -60.22
C LYS A 730 -83.24 -55.66 -59.83
N ARG A 731 -84.10 -55.44 -60.83
CA ARG A 731 -85.51 -55.07 -60.61
C ARG A 731 -86.21 -56.21 -59.88
N THR A 732 -86.79 -55.89 -58.72
CA THR A 732 -87.43 -56.85 -57.83
C THR A 732 -88.64 -56.19 -57.15
N GLY A 733 -89.64 -56.94 -56.74
CA GLY A 733 -90.85 -56.41 -56.11
C GLY A 733 -91.71 -55.61 -57.10
N ARG A 734 -92.60 -54.76 -56.59
CA ARG A 734 -93.53 -54.01 -57.43
C ARG A 734 -92.83 -52.88 -58.19
N GLY A 735 -93.08 -52.78 -59.49
CA GLY A 735 -92.46 -51.78 -60.34
C GLY A 735 -93.17 -51.54 -61.66
N MET A 736 -93.02 -50.33 -62.17
CA MET A 736 -93.58 -49.87 -63.45
C MET A 736 -92.46 -49.71 -64.48
N MET A 737 -92.51 -50.47 -65.57
CA MET A 737 -91.68 -50.27 -66.77
C MET A 737 -92.51 -49.61 -67.85
N THR A 738 -91.96 -48.58 -68.48
CA THR A 738 -92.44 -47.97 -69.72
C THR A 738 -91.36 -48.19 -70.77
N TRP A 739 -91.69 -48.85 -71.86
CA TRP A 739 -90.78 -49.06 -72.98
C TRP A 739 -90.81 -47.87 -73.95
N PRO A 740 -89.76 -47.69 -74.79
CA PRO A 740 -89.69 -46.61 -75.77
C PRO A 740 -90.88 -46.55 -76.75
N ASN A 741 -91.47 -47.70 -77.06
CA ASN A 741 -92.61 -47.82 -77.96
C ASN A 741 -93.95 -47.39 -77.31
N GLY A 742 -93.96 -47.06 -76.01
CA GLY A 742 -95.16 -46.67 -75.28
C GLY A 742 -95.80 -47.80 -74.47
N ASP A 743 -95.34 -49.05 -74.63
CA ASP A 743 -95.82 -50.18 -73.83
C ASP A 743 -95.49 -49.95 -72.34
N LYS A 744 -96.34 -50.45 -71.46
CA LYS A 744 -96.21 -50.29 -70.01
C LYS A 744 -96.52 -51.58 -69.27
N TYR A 745 -95.70 -51.90 -68.28
CA TYR A 745 -95.95 -52.97 -67.34
C TYR A 745 -95.91 -52.42 -65.92
N ASP A 746 -97.01 -52.52 -65.18
CA ASP A 746 -97.10 -52.22 -63.76
C ASP A 746 -97.42 -53.51 -63.00
N GLY A 747 -96.44 -54.09 -62.33
CA GLY A 747 -96.62 -55.39 -61.67
C GLY A 747 -95.39 -55.84 -60.89
N ASP A 748 -95.40 -57.10 -60.46
CA ASP A 748 -94.28 -57.67 -59.71
C ASP A 748 -93.11 -58.01 -60.65
N TRP A 749 -91.90 -57.82 -60.13
CA TRP A 749 -90.63 -58.14 -60.76
C TRP A 749 -89.85 -59.09 -59.86
N LEU A 750 -89.13 -60.03 -60.47
CA LEU A 750 -88.20 -60.89 -59.76
C LEU A 750 -86.97 -61.07 -60.64
N ASN A 751 -85.82 -60.61 -60.17
CA ASN A 751 -84.54 -60.75 -60.88
C ASN A 751 -84.61 -60.25 -62.34
N ASP A 752 -85.10 -59.02 -62.53
CA ASP A 752 -85.26 -58.37 -63.84
C ASP A 752 -86.33 -58.93 -64.78
N LYS A 753 -87.08 -59.95 -64.36
CA LYS A 753 -88.18 -60.52 -65.13
C LYS A 753 -89.53 -60.10 -64.57
N ARG A 754 -90.52 -59.91 -65.42
CA ARG A 754 -91.92 -59.78 -64.98
C ARG A 754 -92.36 -61.10 -64.35
N SER A 755 -92.94 -61.02 -63.17
CA SER A 755 -93.39 -62.17 -62.38
C SER A 755 -94.64 -61.79 -61.59
N GLY A 756 -95.28 -62.73 -60.91
CA GLY A 756 -96.39 -62.43 -60.01
C GLY A 756 -97.54 -61.74 -60.73
N ARG A 757 -98.24 -60.83 -60.06
CA ARG A 757 -99.42 -60.17 -60.64
C ARG A 757 -99.04 -58.84 -61.27
N GLY A 758 -99.53 -58.56 -62.48
CA GLY A 758 -99.20 -57.33 -63.19
C GLY A 758 -100.23 -56.90 -64.23
N VAL A 759 -100.06 -55.67 -64.68
CA VAL A 759 -100.83 -55.04 -65.75
C VAL A 759 -99.88 -54.69 -66.88
N MET A 760 -99.98 -55.38 -68.02
CA MET A 760 -99.33 -54.98 -69.26
C MET A 760 -100.33 -54.18 -70.11
N THR A 761 -99.92 -53.03 -70.60
CA THR A 761 -100.70 -52.19 -71.52
C THR A 761 -99.79 -51.87 -72.70
N SER A 762 -100.11 -52.35 -73.89
CA SER A 762 -99.39 -51.96 -75.09
C SER A 762 -99.82 -50.58 -75.58
N ALA A 763 -98.99 -49.96 -76.40
CA ALA A 763 -99.23 -48.60 -76.92
C ALA A 763 -100.51 -48.48 -77.76
N ASP A 764 -100.96 -49.58 -78.38
CA ASP A 764 -102.18 -49.68 -79.18
C ASP A 764 -103.47 -49.90 -78.35
N GLY A 765 -103.35 -49.92 -77.02
CA GLY A 765 -104.49 -50.02 -76.10
C GLY A 765 -104.86 -51.42 -75.66
N VAL A 766 -104.16 -52.47 -76.13
CA VAL A 766 -104.36 -53.83 -75.61
C VAL A 766 -103.86 -53.90 -74.16
N ARG A 767 -104.71 -54.39 -73.26
CA ARG A 767 -104.44 -54.40 -71.81
C ARG A 767 -104.62 -55.78 -71.22
N TYR A 768 -103.56 -56.36 -70.69
CA TYR A 768 -103.58 -57.60 -69.92
C TYR A 768 -103.42 -57.33 -68.43
N VAL A 769 -104.33 -57.85 -67.61
CA VAL A 769 -104.27 -57.84 -66.15
C VAL A 769 -104.26 -59.29 -65.66
N GLY A 770 -103.15 -59.75 -65.10
CA GLY A 770 -103.06 -61.15 -64.66
C GLY A 770 -101.70 -61.57 -64.17
N ASP A 771 -101.51 -62.87 -64.06
CA ASP A 771 -100.30 -63.49 -63.58
C ASP A 771 -99.24 -63.57 -64.69
N PHE A 772 -97.99 -63.29 -64.30
CA PHE A 772 -96.78 -63.37 -65.10
C PHE A 772 -95.80 -64.36 -64.46
N GLY A 773 -95.13 -65.14 -65.30
CA GLY A 773 -94.02 -66.00 -64.91
C GLY A 773 -92.95 -65.98 -65.98
N ASP A 774 -91.72 -65.67 -65.59
CA ASP A 774 -90.57 -65.56 -66.49
C ASP A 774 -90.87 -64.71 -67.75
N ASP A 775 -91.36 -63.48 -67.55
CA ASP A 775 -91.74 -62.53 -68.61
C ASP A 775 -92.95 -62.90 -69.48
N THR A 776 -93.53 -64.09 -69.30
CA THR A 776 -94.70 -64.53 -70.07
C THR A 776 -95.97 -64.48 -69.23
N ARG A 777 -97.13 -64.26 -69.87
CA ARG A 777 -98.44 -64.44 -69.21
C ARG A 777 -98.59 -65.91 -68.82
N ASN A 778 -98.75 -66.18 -67.53
CA ASN A 778 -98.72 -67.52 -66.99
C ASN A 778 -99.50 -67.56 -65.67
N GLY A 779 -100.62 -68.29 -65.66
CA GLY A 779 -101.61 -68.26 -64.59
C GLY A 779 -102.92 -67.60 -65.05
N SER A 780 -103.64 -66.98 -64.13
CA SER A 780 -104.96 -66.39 -64.41
C SER A 780 -104.83 -64.95 -64.91
N GLY A 781 -105.65 -64.55 -65.88
CA GLY A 781 -105.60 -63.18 -66.37
C GLY A 781 -106.69 -62.79 -67.38
N THR A 782 -106.93 -61.50 -67.46
CA THR A 782 -107.85 -60.86 -68.39
C THR A 782 -107.08 -60.05 -69.42
N GLN A 783 -107.18 -60.39 -70.71
CA GLN A 783 -106.74 -59.55 -71.83
C GLN A 783 -107.93 -58.79 -72.40
N GLN A 784 -107.86 -57.47 -72.42
CA GLN A 784 -108.75 -56.58 -73.15
C GLN A 784 -108.05 -56.20 -74.46
N TYR A 785 -108.69 -56.46 -75.59
CA TYR A 785 -108.17 -56.16 -76.92
C TYR A 785 -108.60 -54.75 -77.36
N ALA A 786 -107.91 -54.20 -78.36
CA ALA A 786 -108.16 -52.85 -78.86
C ALA A 786 -109.56 -52.69 -79.52
N ASP A 787 -110.13 -53.78 -80.03
CA ASP A 787 -111.49 -53.83 -80.57
C ASP A 787 -112.59 -53.88 -79.49
N GLY A 788 -112.21 -53.82 -78.20
CA GLY A 788 -113.12 -53.89 -77.07
C GLY A 788 -113.54 -55.31 -76.67
N SER A 789 -113.13 -56.34 -77.43
CA SER A 789 -113.27 -57.73 -76.99
C SER A 789 -112.38 -58.00 -75.77
N ASN A 790 -112.73 -58.98 -74.94
CA ASN A 790 -111.90 -59.37 -73.81
C ASN A 790 -111.91 -60.88 -73.58
N TYR A 791 -110.75 -61.42 -73.23
CA TYR A 791 -110.60 -62.79 -72.76
C TYR A 791 -110.24 -62.79 -71.29
N THR A 792 -110.98 -63.50 -70.45
CA THR A 792 -110.63 -63.79 -69.05
C THR A 792 -110.45 -65.28 -68.88
N GLY A 793 -109.27 -65.75 -68.51
CA GLY A 793 -109.02 -67.18 -68.33
C GLY A 793 -107.60 -67.50 -67.92
N THR A 794 -107.24 -68.77 -68.05
CA THR A 794 -105.89 -69.24 -67.76
C THR A 794 -104.97 -69.07 -68.98
N TRP A 795 -103.72 -68.74 -68.70
CA TRP A 795 -102.64 -68.46 -69.64
C TRP A 795 -101.45 -69.35 -69.31
N LYS A 796 -100.74 -69.83 -70.33
CA LYS A 796 -99.49 -70.55 -70.15
C LYS A 796 -98.53 -70.15 -71.26
N LYS A 797 -97.43 -69.49 -70.89
CA LYS A 797 -96.42 -68.99 -71.85
C LYS A 797 -97.05 -68.14 -72.97
N ASP A 798 -97.81 -67.12 -72.57
CA ASP A 798 -98.50 -66.19 -73.47
C ASP A 798 -99.64 -66.74 -74.32
N GLU A 799 -99.95 -68.04 -74.23
CA GLU A 799 -101.08 -68.66 -74.93
C GLU A 799 -102.28 -68.86 -73.99
N ARG A 800 -103.50 -68.65 -74.47
CA ARG A 800 -104.73 -69.03 -73.76
C ARG A 800 -104.76 -70.54 -73.61
N SER A 801 -104.86 -71.01 -72.37
CA SER A 801 -104.77 -72.44 -72.04
C SER A 801 -105.55 -72.74 -70.76
N GLY A 802 -106.41 -73.75 -70.78
CA GLY A 802 -107.33 -74.07 -69.69
C GLY A 802 -108.70 -73.41 -69.85
N GLY A 803 -109.44 -73.23 -68.75
CA GLY A 803 -110.75 -72.56 -68.79
C GLY A 803 -110.62 -71.06 -69.05
N GLY A 804 -111.52 -70.53 -69.87
CA GLY A 804 -111.57 -69.09 -70.15
C GLY A 804 -112.82 -68.65 -70.89
N VAL A 805 -113.10 -67.35 -70.77
CA VAL A 805 -114.24 -66.66 -71.33
C VAL A 805 -113.73 -65.60 -72.31
N LEU A 806 -114.07 -65.72 -73.59
CA LEU A 806 -113.86 -64.68 -74.61
C LEU A 806 -115.19 -63.99 -74.89
N CYS A 807 -115.30 -62.72 -74.55
CA CYS A 807 -116.40 -61.84 -74.92
C CYS A 807 -115.98 -61.00 -76.12
N TRP A 808 -116.69 -61.12 -77.24
CA TRP A 808 -116.55 -60.25 -78.41
C TRP A 808 -117.36 -58.95 -78.22
N LEU A 809 -117.01 -57.91 -78.96
CA LEU A 809 -117.67 -56.59 -78.85
C LEU A 809 -119.16 -56.63 -79.21
N ASP A 810 -119.54 -57.50 -80.15
CA ASP A 810 -120.92 -57.68 -80.62
C ASP A 810 -121.85 -58.37 -79.60
N GLY A 811 -121.36 -58.63 -78.39
CA GLY A 811 -122.09 -59.30 -77.33
C GLY A 811 -122.00 -60.83 -77.39
N LYS A 812 -121.38 -61.40 -78.44
CA LYS A 812 -121.08 -62.83 -78.48
C LYS A 812 -120.11 -63.16 -77.35
N LYS A 813 -120.30 -64.29 -76.68
CA LYS A 813 -119.46 -64.77 -75.57
C LYS A 813 -119.19 -66.25 -75.73
N PHE A 814 -117.94 -66.67 -75.61
CA PHE A 814 -117.56 -68.08 -75.51
C PHE A 814 -116.94 -68.36 -74.16
N GLU A 815 -117.52 -69.29 -73.41
CA GLU A 815 -117.00 -69.76 -72.13
C GLU A 815 -116.66 -71.24 -72.24
N GLY A 816 -115.38 -71.61 -72.15
CA GLY A 816 -114.97 -72.99 -72.34
C GLY A 816 -113.47 -73.23 -72.19
N CYS A 817 -113.03 -74.41 -72.64
CA CYS A 817 -111.63 -74.80 -72.60
C CYS A 817 -110.84 -74.28 -73.82
N TRP A 818 -109.63 -73.82 -73.55
CA TRP A 818 -108.67 -73.30 -74.51
C TRP A 818 -107.40 -74.14 -74.48
N LEU A 819 -106.81 -74.40 -75.64
CA LEU A 819 -105.51 -75.04 -75.75
C LEU A 819 -104.73 -74.37 -76.88
N ARG A 820 -103.63 -73.68 -76.52
CA ARG A 820 -102.77 -72.96 -77.47
C ARG A 820 -103.56 -71.95 -78.30
N ASP A 821 -104.27 -71.06 -77.62
CA ASP A 821 -105.10 -70.00 -78.22
C ASP A 821 -106.31 -70.45 -79.02
N LYS A 822 -106.57 -71.75 -79.14
CA LYS A 822 -107.74 -72.29 -79.82
C LYS A 822 -108.80 -72.76 -78.84
N ILE A 823 -110.06 -72.58 -79.20
CA ILE A 823 -111.18 -73.21 -78.51
C ILE A 823 -111.03 -74.73 -78.67
N ASN A 824 -110.94 -75.45 -77.55
CA ASN A 824 -110.74 -76.89 -77.57
C ASN A 824 -111.35 -77.54 -76.33
N GLY A 825 -112.52 -78.15 -76.53
CA GLY A 825 -113.25 -78.90 -75.52
C GLY A 825 -114.65 -78.36 -75.31
N ARG A 826 -115.26 -78.75 -74.18
CA ARG A 826 -116.63 -78.35 -73.88
C ARG A 826 -116.69 -76.87 -73.55
N GLY A 827 -117.70 -76.18 -74.07
CA GLY A 827 -117.95 -74.78 -73.79
C GLY A 827 -119.37 -74.39 -74.14
N VAL A 828 -119.69 -73.13 -73.84
CA VAL A 828 -120.95 -72.48 -74.16
C VAL A 828 -120.62 -71.28 -75.03
N LEU A 829 -121.13 -71.27 -76.25
CA LEU A 829 -121.13 -70.10 -77.12
C LEU A 829 -122.48 -69.38 -77.01
N THR A 830 -122.53 -68.27 -76.29
CA THR A 830 -123.65 -67.35 -76.31
C THR A 830 -123.51 -66.44 -77.53
N SER A 831 -124.44 -66.53 -78.46
CA SER A 831 -124.49 -65.64 -79.62
C SER A 831 -125.00 -64.24 -79.24
N SER A 832 -124.84 -63.25 -80.13
CA SER A 832 -125.13 -61.84 -79.86
C SER A 832 -126.61 -61.52 -79.57
N ASN A 833 -127.54 -62.42 -79.92
CA ASN A 833 -128.97 -62.33 -79.60
C ASN A 833 -129.34 -63.05 -78.29
N GLY A 834 -128.37 -63.62 -77.57
CA GLY A 834 -128.57 -64.33 -76.31
C GLY A 834 -128.83 -65.84 -76.44
N GLU A 835 -128.84 -66.41 -77.65
CA GLU A 835 -128.96 -67.87 -77.80
C GLU A 835 -127.67 -68.57 -77.40
N GLU A 836 -127.78 -69.55 -76.50
CA GLU A 836 -126.65 -70.34 -76.01
C GLU A 836 -126.54 -71.67 -76.74
N TYR A 837 -125.36 -71.92 -77.29
CA TYR A 837 -124.97 -73.16 -77.93
C TYR A 837 -123.96 -73.86 -77.02
N GLU A 838 -124.40 -74.86 -76.25
CA GLU A 838 -123.52 -75.69 -75.44
C GLU A 838 -123.09 -76.93 -76.22
N GLY A 839 -121.78 -77.19 -76.27
CA GLY A 839 -121.23 -78.33 -77.00
C GLY A 839 -119.73 -78.49 -76.81
N ASN A 840 -119.16 -79.50 -77.48
CA ASN A 840 -117.72 -79.59 -77.67
C ASN A 840 -117.33 -78.74 -78.88
N PHE A 841 -116.56 -77.69 -78.64
CA PHE A 841 -116.05 -76.79 -79.66
C PHE A 841 -114.58 -77.11 -79.91
N VAL A 842 -114.20 -77.21 -81.19
CA VAL A 842 -112.82 -77.40 -81.62
C VAL A 842 -112.57 -76.46 -82.79
N ASP A 843 -111.65 -75.51 -82.58
CA ASP A 843 -111.26 -74.44 -83.53
C ASP A 843 -110.10 -74.81 -84.47
#